data_AF-A0A6F9DIU5-F1
#
_entry.id   AF-A0A6F9DIU5-F1
#
_cell.length_a   1.000
_cell.length_b   1.000
_cell.length_c   1.000
_cell.angle_alpha   90.00
_cell.angle_beta   90.00
_cell.angle_gamma   90.00
#
_symmetry.space_group_name_H-M   'P 1'
#
loop_
_entity.id
_entity.type
_entity.pdbx_description
1 polymer ?
#
loop_
_entity_poly.entity_id
_entity_poly.type
_entity_poly.pdbx_seq_one_letter_code
_entity_poly.pdbx_strand_id
1 'polypeptide(L)'
;MRSKVLTLIVLLITLTKQGSGQFFQVGKCGLLTPPRNGMIRRCTSGSRSGSVCTLTCLSGFTKTTVDRTCTCVGGICVWEGVNPKCTKAECPRPDHEDGRIIIVDKWPTGFAGLIEFGEMESDFREGWSVVIAFNGPLGQTAKLKSWTAELAGISPKRDAFTLNNAPFNQNNTDANIKALFVVDHVQGPIPEKGYAGLYNRRIADANCFPKTTLGHLHTFSSYSATPPRATTTTEATTTTTIQTTAETTQTTTVESTTTPPASISSTTGVAVEPQEGSSEETTPSSKLSPSTDIVSTVQPTTQENLSSVVSSAGTSPTTQSTLVTTAAETTALGVTERQFIVENRQCRKQGPDGYRTQPGWIDKEKPYFSGNAIVQVSETIDDWLVIVVYQMPIESIKMWNVVQAGVEENGHVWMFGPMQWNPQLHKGELNINFIAELRTRSDVNPQGKVYLCSTQILHGDPVLLFNEESFLSVPPAPAEAEAGIDESSSQASTSEQPSATSSSVTLAPVTGTTSNPTHDQRCRSSAPDGRLPRQPRQTRPRWKKSKDKTTYDYNEVLHKSILFYEAQRAGPLPPNYNRIPWRGDSTLKDGCSIGADLSGGWFDAGDHVKFTFPMAFSVTMLSWGGNLFRKAYADAGVLTRLLGGIKWPVNYLMRAHVSKFELVTQVGNGEDDHEIWGRPEQLTGARPIYSITKTLPGSEVAAETAAALAAASIFLRRTHRRIAIQAIRHAKELYEFATKYRGHYHISTPEVTEFYRSHSGYEDELIWAGAWLYKATKIKKYLEDAKQNFVRIGAGYQTPGEFSWDHKLVGAKVLLAEITGEAVYRTGIERYMTRMMTAVPKTPQGLVWPNEWAPNRYTANAAMIGLAASMLDPPMPKKSAYIEFAKKQLHLMLGDSGKSYVVGFGTNYPRRVHHRSSSCPPLPGACNWNTYHSVRPNHYILYGALVGGPNLRGVFLDHRSNHRQSEVACDYNAGFQSAIAGLKHYVMQNRTQTP
;
A
#
# COMPACT_ATOMS: atom_id res chain seq x y z
N MET A 1 -36.49 69.26 -39.85
CA MET A 1 -36.52 69.83 -41.22
C MET A 1 -35.25 70.65 -41.44
N ARG A 2 -34.73 70.69 -42.68
CA ARG A 2 -33.79 71.71 -43.18
C ARG A 2 -32.45 71.84 -42.40
N SER A 3 -31.57 72.73 -42.87
CA SER A 3 -30.12 72.70 -42.60
C SER A 3 -29.67 73.59 -41.43
N LYS A 4 -28.57 73.19 -40.77
CA LYS A 4 -27.78 73.90 -39.73
C LYS A 4 -28.51 74.38 -38.46
N VAL A 5 -28.39 73.60 -37.37
CA VAL A 5 -27.92 74.07 -36.05
C VAL A 5 -27.22 72.89 -35.34
N LEU A 6 -25.89 72.78 -35.39
CA LEU A 6 -25.16 71.75 -34.63
C LEU A 6 -23.68 72.09 -34.36
N THR A 7 -23.44 73.21 -33.68
CA THR A 7 -22.11 73.56 -33.13
C THR A 7 -22.32 74.48 -31.91
N LEU A 8 -21.40 74.43 -30.94
CA LEU A 8 -21.38 75.31 -29.75
C LEU A 8 -22.53 75.15 -28.73
N ILE A 9 -22.51 74.05 -27.98
CA ILE A 9 -22.54 74.13 -26.50
C ILE A 9 -21.28 73.44 -25.99
N VAL A 10 -20.14 74.11 -26.16
CA VAL A 10 -18.80 73.62 -25.79
C VAL A 10 -17.98 74.78 -25.24
N LEU A 11 -18.26 75.22 -24.01
CA LEU A 11 -17.30 75.90 -23.12
C LEU A 11 -17.86 76.07 -21.70
N LEU A 12 -17.30 75.33 -20.73
CA LEU A 12 -17.38 75.53 -19.27
C LEU A 12 -16.42 74.48 -18.64
N ILE A 13 -15.10 74.61 -18.78
CA ILE A 13 -14.16 75.48 -18.03
C ILE A 13 -13.84 74.92 -16.64
N THR A 14 -12.53 74.63 -16.39
CA THR A 14 -11.87 74.25 -15.11
C THR A 14 -12.48 73.09 -14.31
N LEU A 15 -11.85 71.94 -14.06
CA LEU A 15 -10.45 71.49 -14.14
C LEU A 15 -9.51 71.94 -12.98
N THR A 16 -9.74 71.37 -11.79
CA THR A 16 -8.75 70.88 -10.78
C THR A 16 -9.58 70.21 -9.65
N LYS A 17 -9.11 69.24 -8.84
CA LYS A 17 -7.75 68.80 -8.48
C LYS A 17 -7.78 67.31 -8.02
N GLN A 18 -6.65 66.60 -8.18
CA GLN A 18 -6.23 65.37 -7.44
C GLN A 18 -7.20 64.17 -7.24
N GLY A 19 -6.75 62.97 -7.64
CA GLY A 19 -6.30 62.05 -6.59
C GLY A 19 -6.92 60.65 -6.41
N SER A 20 -7.60 60.04 -7.39
CA SER A 20 -8.12 58.66 -7.27
C SER A 20 -7.36 57.66 -8.14
N GLY A 21 -6.19 57.20 -7.65
CA GLY A 21 -5.38 56.15 -8.29
C GLY A 21 -6.02 54.76 -8.17
N GLN A 22 -7.07 54.48 -8.95
CA GLN A 22 -7.61 53.13 -9.08
C GLN A 22 -6.57 52.21 -9.72
N PHE A 23 -6.15 51.17 -8.98
CA PHE A 23 -5.49 50.01 -9.59
C PHE A 23 -6.46 49.36 -10.57
N PHE A 24 -6.18 49.48 -11.87
CA PHE A 24 -6.96 48.81 -12.91
C PHE A 24 -6.98 47.30 -12.63
N GLN A 25 -8.16 46.74 -12.38
CA GLN A 25 -8.35 45.30 -12.52
C GLN A 25 -8.08 44.94 -13.98
N VAL A 26 -7.06 44.12 -14.22
CA VAL A 26 -6.79 43.59 -15.57
C VAL A 26 -7.93 42.64 -15.93
N GLY A 27 -8.92 43.16 -16.63
CA GLY A 27 -10.09 42.42 -17.10
C GLY A 27 -9.64 41.18 -17.87
N LYS A 28 -10.07 40.00 -17.39
CA LYS A 28 -9.97 38.78 -18.19
C LYS A 28 -10.83 38.97 -19.43
N CYS A 29 -10.33 38.59 -20.61
CA CYS A 29 -11.21 38.47 -21.77
C CYS A 29 -12.37 37.52 -21.44
N GLY A 30 -13.60 37.95 -21.73
CA GLY A 30 -14.83 37.31 -21.27
C GLY A 30 -14.94 35.81 -21.60
N LEU A 31 -15.82 35.11 -20.88
CA LEU A 31 -16.10 33.69 -21.11
C LEU A 31 -16.55 33.46 -22.56
N LEU A 32 -15.83 32.60 -23.27
CA LEU A 32 -16.21 32.16 -24.60
C LEU A 32 -17.18 30.98 -24.52
N THR A 33 -18.15 30.97 -25.42
CA THR A 33 -18.94 29.79 -25.76
C THR A 33 -18.06 28.66 -26.33
N PRO A 34 -18.48 27.39 -26.23
CA PRO A 34 -17.77 26.28 -26.85
C PRO A 34 -17.62 26.48 -28.37
N PRO A 35 -16.48 26.12 -28.97
CA PRO A 35 -16.26 26.29 -30.39
C PRO A 35 -17.20 25.39 -31.20
N ARG A 36 -18.08 26.01 -32.00
CA ARG A 36 -18.80 25.32 -33.06
C ARG A 36 -17.86 25.12 -34.26
N ASN A 37 -18.12 24.07 -35.06
CA ASN A 37 -17.55 23.89 -36.40
C ASN A 37 -16.01 23.78 -36.48
N GLY A 38 -15.39 22.92 -35.66
CA GLY A 38 -14.03 22.42 -35.92
C GLY A 38 -12.87 23.37 -35.61
N MET A 39 -13.09 24.44 -34.83
CA MET A 39 -12.08 25.45 -34.50
C MET A 39 -11.54 25.34 -33.06
N ILE A 40 -10.34 25.86 -32.82
CA ILE A 40 -9.72 26.05 -31.50
C ILE A 40 -9.03 27.42 -31.43
N ARG A 41 -9.05 28.07 -30.26
CA ARG A 41 -8.37 29.36 -30.02
C ARG A 41 -7.11 29.15 -29.19
N ARG A 42 -5.95 29.60 -29.70
CA ARG A 42 -4.67 29.70 -28.96
C ARG A 42 -4.38 31.18 -28.68
N CYS A 43 -3.74 31.51 -27.55
CA CYS A 43 -3.44 32.90 -27.17
C CYS A 43 -2.04 33.02 -26.58
N THR A 44 -1.28 34.04 -26.97
CA THR A 44 0.13 34.23 -26.59
C THR A 44 0.35 34.37 -25.07
N SER A 45 -0.60 34.99 -24.36
CA SER A 45 -0.59 35.17 -22.90
C SER A 45 -1.91 34.73 -22.23
N GLY A 46 -2.60 33.75 -22.81
CA GLY A 46 -3.92 33.32 -22.35
C GLY A 46 -4.99 34.42 -22.51
N SER A 47 -6.01 34.45 -21.64
CA SER A 47 -7.12 35.43 -21.70
C SER A 47 -6.83 36.78 -21.00
N ARG A 48 -5.58 37.26 -20.99
CA ARG A 48 -5.20 38.56 -20.41
C ARG A 48 -5.40 39.70 -21.42
N SER A 49 -5.66 40.93 -20.93
CA SER A 49 -5.60 42.13 -21.78
C SER A 49 -4.20 42.28 -22.38
N GLY A 50 -4.11 42.68 -23.65
CA GLY A 50 -2.88 42.70 -24.45
C GLY A 50 -2.50 41.35 -25.09
N SER A 51 -3.16 40.23 -24.75
CA SER A 51 -2.94 38.96 -25.46
C SER A 51 -3.40 39.05 -26.91
N VAL A 52 -2.58 38.55 -27.82
CA VAL A 52 -2.99 38.20 -29.19
C VAL A 52 -3.48 36.75 -29.15
N CYS A 53 -4.67 36.52 -29.69
CA CYS A 53 -5.30 35.21 -29.81
C CYS A 53 -5.55 34.88 -31.28
N THR A 54 -5.32 33.63 -31.66
CA THR A 54 -5.51 33.11 -33.02
C THR A 54 -6.54 31.98 -33.00
N LEU A 55 -7.52 32.01 -33.92
CA LEU A 55 -8.37 30.87 -34.24
C LEU A 55 -7.71 30.03 -35.32
N THR A 56 -7.46 28.76 -35.01
CA THR A 56 -6.98 27.74 -35.94
C THR A 56 -8.00 26.61 -36.03
N CYS A 57 -7.90 25.74 -37.04
CA CYS A 57 -8.68 24.50 -37.05
C CYS A 57 -8.16 23.50 -36.00
N LEU A 58 -9.02 22.56 -35.60
CA LEU A 58 -8.64 21.36 -34.85
C LEU A 58 -7.82 20.42 -35.75
N SER A 59 -7.05 19.51 -35.14
CA SER A 59 -6.42 18.42 -35.88
C SER A 59 -7.49 17.58 -36.61
N GLY A 60 -7.21 17.17 -37.85
CA GLY A 60 -8.18 16.48 -38.71
C GLY A 60 -9.16 17.40 -39.49
N PHE A 61 -9.02 18.73 -39.40
CA PHE A 61 -9.80 19.69 -40.21
C PHE A 61 -8.88 20.47 -41.15
N THR A 62 -9.23 20.51 -42.44
CA THR A 62 -8.53 21.31 -43.44
C THR A 62 -8.92 22.78 -43.34
N LYS A 63 -7.91 23.64 -43.24
CA LYS A 63 -8.03 25.10 -43.15
C LYS A 63 -8.07 25.69 -44.57
N THR A 64 -9.24 26.16 -45.00
CA THR A 64 -9.44 26.72 -46.37
C THR A 64 -9.25 28.23 -46.47
N THR A 65 -8.91 28.90 -45.36
CA THR A 65 -8.86 30.38 -45.24
C THR A 65 -7.83 30.80 -44.17
N VAL A 66 -7.38 32.05 -44.20
CA VAL A 66 -6.39 32.61 -43.26
C VAL A 66 -6.90 32.53 -41.81
N ASP A 67 -6.00 32.42 -40.83
CA ASP A 67 -6.41 32.43 -39.41
C ASP A 67 -7.00 33.78 -39.01
N ARG A 68 -7.99 33.75 -38.10
CA ARG A 68 -8.52 34.97 -37.49
C ARG A 68 -7.74 35.30 -36.24
N THR A 69 -7.31 36.55 -36.09
CA THR A 69 -6.63 37.05 -34.89
C THR A 69 -7.53 38.00 -34.10
N CYS A 70 -7.32 38.09 -32.79
CA CYS A 70 -7.85 39.18 -31.97
C CYS A 70 -6.88 39.64 -30.91
N THR A 71 -6.91 40.93 -30.63
CA THR A 71 -6.22 41.53 -29.49
C THR A 71 -7.23 41.71 -28.36
N CYS A 72 -6.91 41.23 -27.16
CA CYS A 72 -7.75 41.45 -25.99
C CYS A 72 -7.59 42.89 -25.47
N VAL A 73 -8.62 43.72 -25.62
CA VAL A 73 -8.64 45.13 -25.19
C VAL A 73 -9.84 45.33 -24.26
N GLY A 74 -9.61 45.81 -23.04
CA GLY A 74 -10.68 46.11 -22.08
C GLY A 74 -11.54 44.89 -21.66
N GLY A 75 -11.02 43.67 -21.79
CA GLY A 75 -11.78 42.43 -21.53
C GLY A 75 -12.62 41.92 -22.71
N ILE A 76 -12.54 42.57 -23.88
CA ILE A 76 -13.18 42.16 -25.13
C ILE A 76 -12.09 41.79 -26.14
N CYS A 77 -12.25 40.68 -26.88
CA CYS A 77 -11.32 40.36 -27.97
C CYS A 77 -11.81 41.02 -29.26
N VAL A 78 -11.08 42.02 -29.74
CA VAL A 78 -11.38 42.75 -30.97
C VAL A 78 -10.79 41.93 -32.13
N TRP A 79 -11.65 41.32 -32.95
CA TRP A 79 -11.25 40.34 -33.98
C TRP A 79 -11.04 40.98 -35.35
N GLU A 80 -9.86 40.78 -35.92
CA GLU A 80 -9.48 41.19 -37.27
C GLU A 80 -9.37 39.96 -38.20
N GLY A 81 -9.57 40.17 -39.50
CA GLY A 81 -9.64 39.09 -40.48
C GLY A 81 -10.94 38.26 -40.44
N VAL A 82 -10.98 37.21 -41.26
CA VAL A 82 -12.14 36.34 -41.51
C VAL A 82 -12.07 35.09 -40.63
N ASN A 83 -13.21 34.54 -40.21
CA ASN A 83 -13.22 33.24 -39.49
C ASN A 83 -12.67 32.13 -40.41
N PRO A 84 -11.74 31.27 -39.94
CA PRO A 84 -11.25 30.15 -40.75
C PRO A 84 -12.38 29.14 -41.00
N LYS A 85 -12.68 28.88 -42.27
CA LYS A 85 -13.62 27.83 -42.70
C LYS A 85 -12.91 26.48 -42.62
N CYS A 86 -13.00 25.86 -41.45
CA CYS A 86 -12.51 24.51 -41.18
C CYS A 86 -13.45 23.47 -41.81
N THR A 87 -13.06 22.91 -42.95
CA THR A 87 -13.74 21.75 -43.53
C THR A 87 -13.30 20.49 -42.81
N LYS A 88 -14.23 19.57 -42.52
CA LYS A 88 -13.87 18.21 -42.12
C LYS A 88 -13.03 17.63 -43.25
N ALA A 89 -11.84 17.13 -42.96
CA ALA A 89 -11.03 16.47 -43.98
C ALA A 89 -11.76 15.22 -44.49
N GLU A 90 -11.56 14.88 -45.76
CA GLU A 90 -11.83 13.53 -46.22
C GLU A 90 -10.96 12.58 -45.38
N CYS A 91 -11.59 11.53 -44.83
CA CYS A 91 -10.92 10.66 -43.88
C CYS A 91 -9.70 10.00 -44.55
N PRO A 92 -8.48 10.13 -44.00
CA PRO A 92 -7.34 9.40 -44.52
C PRO A 92 -7.61 7.90 -44.40
N ARG A 93 -7.10 7.11 -45.36
CA ARG A 93 -7.02 5.67 -45.16
C ARG A 93 -6.12 5.35 -43.95
N PRO A 94 -6.35 4.22 -43.26
CA PRO A 94 -5.39 3.65 -42.33
C PRO A 94 -4.01 3.55 -43.00
N ASP A 95 -2.97 3.63 -42.18
CA ASP A 95 -1.61 3.33 -42.62
C ASP A 95 -1.43 1.81 -42.77
N HIS A 96 -2.16 1.01 -41.96
CA HIS A 96 -2.30 -0.44 -42.11
C HIS A 96 -3.79 -0.86 -42.00
N GLU A 97 -4.31 -1.60 -42.98
CA GLU A 97 -5.72 -2.04 -43.09
C GLU A 97 -5.95 -3.53 -42.72
N ASP A 98 -4.89 -4.29 -42.41
CA ASP A 98 -4.90 -5.76 -42.28
C ASP A 98 -5.36 -6.29 -40.90
N GLY A 99 -5.76 -5.39 -40.00
CA GLY A 99 -5.96 -5.69 -38.58
C GLY A 99 -6.98 -6.80 -38.32
N ARG A 100 -6.51 -7.85 -37.65
CA ARG A 100 -7.27 -9.05 -37.30
C ARG A 100 -7.94 -8.87 -35.94
N ILE A 101 -9.23 -9.20 -35.85
CA ILE A 101 -9.94 -9.24 -34.56
C ILE A 101 -10.30 -10.68 -34.20
N ILE A 102 -10.08 -11.07 -32.95
CA ILE A 102 -10.33 -12.41 -32.41
C ILE A 102 -11.25 -12.28 -31.20
N ILE A 103 -12.39 -12.98 -31.19
CA ILE A 103 -13.26 -13.07 -30.00
C ILE A 103 -12.64 -14.10 -29.05
N VAL A 104 -12.13 -13.62 -27.92
CA VAL A 104 -11.53 -14.45 -26.87
C VAL A 104 -12.63 -15.19 -26.11
N ASP A 105 -13.69 -14.49 -25.72
CA ASP A 105 -14.90 -15.08 -25.13
C ASP A 105 -16.14 -14.15 -25.22
N LYS A 106 -17.33 -14.69 -24.96
CA LYS A 106 -18.62 -13.95 -24.96
C LYS A 106 -19.57 -14.36 -23.83
N TRP A 107 -20.37 -13.40 -23.36
CA TRP A 107 -21.45 -13.54 -22.37
C TRP A 107 -22.74 -12.83 -22.87
N PRO A 108 -23.92 -13.01 -22.24
CA PRO A 108 -25.20 -12.56 -22.82
C PRO A 108 -25.34 -11.05 -23.09
N THR A 109 -24.45 -10.23 -22.55
CA THR A 109 -24.49 -8.76 -22.65
C THR A 109 -23.15 -8.15 -23.11
N GLY A 110 -22.17 -8.96 -23.54
CA GLY A 110 -20.84 -8.46 -23.88
C GLY A 110 -19.85 -9.51 -24.37
N PHE A 111 -18.66 -9.06 -24.76
CA PHE A 111 -17.57 -9.93 -25.24
C PHE A 111 -16.19 -9.33 -24.97
N ALA A 112 -15.20 -10.22 -24.88
CA ALA A 112 -13.78 -9.87 -24.85
C ALA A 112 -13.15 -10.18 -26.21
N GLY A 113 -12.37 -9.24 -26.75
CA GLY A 113 -11.70 -9.35 -28.04
C GLY A 113 -10.24 -8.94 -27.99
N LEU A 114 -9.44 -9.57 -28.84
CA LEU A 114 -8.05 -9.18 -29.12
C LEU A 114 -7.99 -8.61 -30.54
N ILE A 115 -7.24 -7.53 -30.72
CA ILE A 115 -6.84 -6.99 -32.02
C ILE A 115 -5.36 -7.32 -32.23
N GLU A 116 -4.99 -7.77 -33.43
CA GLU A 116 -3.60 -8.00 -33.85
C GLU A 116 -3.34 -7.36 -35.21
N PHE A 117 -2.28 -6.56 -35.30
CA PHE A 117 -1.59 -6.20 -36.54
C PHE A 117 -0.27 -6.98 -36.61
N GLY A 118 0.23 -7.25 -37.81
CA GLY A 118 1.49 -7.98 -38.01
C GLY A 118 2.74 -7.16 -37.68
N GLU A 119 3.89 -7.64 -38.15
CA GLU A 119 5.13 -6.87 -38.15
C GLU A 119 5.02 -5.69 -39.12
N MET A 120 5.47 -4.52 -38.70
CA MET A 120 5.28 -3.26 -39.42
C MET A 120 6.60 -2.49 -39.48
N GLU A 121 7.08 -2.25 -40.69
CA GLU A 121 8.33 -1.53 -41.02
C GLU A 121 8.34 -0.03 -40.63
N SER A 122 7.35 0.43 -39.84
CA SER A 122 7.06 1.84 -39.63
C SER A 122 7.16 2.25 -38.16
N ASP A 123 8.13 3.09 -37.84
CA ASP A 123 8.26 3.78 -36.57
C ASP A 123 7.00 4.60 -36.22
N PHE A 124 6.42 4.37 -35.04
CA PHE A 124 5.31 5.15 -34.50
C PHE A 124 5.86 6.19 -33.53
N ARG A 125 6.01 7.44 -33.98
CA ARG A 125 6.41 8.58 -33.15
C ARG A 125 5.25 9.55 -32.99
N GLU A 126 5.12 10.18 -31.82
CA GLU A 126 4.00 11.08 -31.44
C GLU A 126 2.61 10.42 -31.26
N GLY A 127 2.51 9.10 -31.47
CA GLY A 127 1.38 8.27 -31.07
C GLY A 127 0.42 7.83 -32.18
N TRP A 128 -0.21 6.68 -31.95
CA TRP A 128 -1.02 5.94 -32.92
C TRP A 128 -2.50 5.81 -32.50
N SER A 129 -3.34 5.45 -33.46
CA SER A 129 -4.77 5.15 -33.28
C SER A 129 -5.18 3.88 -33.99
N VAL A 130 -5.97 3.04 -33.35
CA VAL A 130 -6.69 1.92 -33.99
C VAL A 130 -8.18 2.28 -34.08
N VAL A 131 -8.74 2.23 -35.28
CA VAL A 131 -10.19 2.28 -35.49
C VAL A 131 -10.69 0.86 -35.69
N ILE A 132 -11.60 0.42 -34.83
CA ILE A 132 -12.28 -0.87 -34.93
C ILE A 132 -13.73 -0.67 -35.35
N ALA A 133 -14.18 -1.44 -36.34
CA ALA A 133 -15.54 -1.41 -36.85
C ALA A 133 -16.16 -2.82 -36.86
N PHE A 134 -17.47 -2.88 -36.72
CA PHE A 134 -18.26 -4.12 -36.73
C PHE A 134 -19.27 -4.10 -37.88
N ASN A 135 -19.80 -5.28 -38.24
CA ASN A 135 -20.81 -5.40 -39.30
C ASN A 135 -22.21 -4.93 -38.90
N GLY A 136 -22.45 -4.64 -37.62
CA GLY A 136 -23.71 -4.10 -37.10
C GLY A 136 -23.50 -3.18 -35.89
N PRO A 137 -24.52 -2.39 -35.52
CA PRO A 137 -24.51 -1.57 -34.32
C PRO A 137 -24.57 -2.44 -33.06
N LEU A 138 -23.74 -2.16 -32.05
CA LEU A 138 -23.71 -2.96 -30.81
C LEU A 138 -24.80 -2.57 -29.80
N GLY A 139 -25.68 -1.62 -30.14
CA GLY A 139 -26.69 -1.06 -29.23
C GLY A 139 -26.25 0.26 -28.60
N GLN A 140 -27.21 1.10 -28.21
CA GLN A 140 -26.92 2.47 -27.74
C GLN A 140 -26.29 2.53 -26.33
N THR A 141 -26.34 1.43 -25.58
CA THR A 141 -25.65 1.27 -24.29
C THR A 141 -24.20 0.78 -24.42
N ALA A 142 -23.79 0.28 -25.57
CA ALA A 142 -22.53 -0.47 -25.72
C ALA A 142 -21.30 0.37 -25.34
N LYS A 143 -20.57 -0.06 -24.30
CA LYS A 143 -19.33 0.58 -23.82
C LYS A 143 -18.14 -0.27 -24.28
N LEU A 144 -17.15 0.34 -24.91
CA LEU A 144 -15.89 -0.32 -25.23
C LEU A 144 -14.78 0.15 -24.26
N LYS A 145 -13.97 -0.79 -23.76
CA LYS A 145 -12.85 -0.57 -22.84
C LYS A 145 -11.60 -1.24 -23.39
N SER A 146 -10.42 -0.65 -23.18
CA SER A 146 -9.13 -1.30 -23.38
C SER A 146 -8.17 -0.86 -22.26
N TRP A 147 -7.12 -1.64 -22.02
CA TRP A 147 -6.09 -1.37 -21.00
C TRP A 147 -4.79 -0.81 -21.60
N THR A 148 -4.55 -0.98 -22.91
CA THR A 148 -3.37 -0.46 -23.62
C THR A 148 -3.66 0.81 -24.43
N ALA A 149 -4.94 1.20 -24.56
CA ALA A 149 -5.38 2.36 -25.33
C ALA A 149 -6.61 3.06 -24.70
N GLU A 150 -6.67 4.38 -24.84
CA GLU A 150 -7.75 5.27 -24.41
C GLU A 150 -8.86 5.35 -25.48
N LEU A 151 -10.13 5.27 -25.09
CA LEU A 151 -11.25 5.44 -26.03
C LEU A 151 -11.38 6.91 -26.45
N ALA A 152 -11.06 7.19 -27.71
CA ALA A 152 -11.01 8.54 -28.28
C ALA A 152 -12.20 8.90 -29.18
N GLY A 153 -12.91 7.90 -29.70
CA GLY A 153 -14.05 8.11 -30.62
C GLY A 153 -15.06 6.96 -30.59
N ILE A 154 -16.32 7.27 -30.89
CA ILE A 154 -17.43 6.30 -31.01
C ILE A 154 -18.32 6.75 -32.19
N SER A 155 -18.74 5.82 -33.06
CA SER A 155 -19.66 6.16 -34.15
C SER A 155 -21.08 6.43 -33.60
N PRO A 156 -21.91 7.26 -34.26
CA PRO A 156 -23.29 7.51 -33.82
C PRO A 156 -24.17 6.25 -33.76
N LYS A 157 -23.78 5.19 -34.46
CA LYS A 157 -24.46 3.88 -34.47
C LYS A 157 -23.87 2.89 -33.45
N ARG A 158 -22.72 3.21 -32.82
CA ARG A 158 -21.88 2.27 -32.05
C ARG A 158 -21.54 0.99 -32.83
N ASP A 159 -21.29 1.16 -34.12
CA ASP A 159 -20.77 0.14 -35.03
C ASP A 159 -19.28 0.35 -35.35
N ALA A 160 -18.66 1.41 -34.80
CA ALA A 160 -17.21 1.63 -34.82
C ALA A 160 -16.74 2.46 -33.61
N PHE A 161 -15.48 2.29 -33.22
CA PHE A 161 -14.82 2.94 -32.08
C PHE A 161 -13.37 3.27 -32.44
N THR A 162 -12.84 4.36 -31.90
CA THR A 162 -11.41 4.75 -32.05
C THR A 162 -10.72 4.61 -30.71
N LEU A 163 -9.66 3.82 -30.68
CA LEU A 163 -8.74 3.64 -29.57
C LEU A 163 -7.45 4.39 -29.88
N ASN A 164 -7.05 5.35 -29.03
CA ASN A 164 -5.78 6.03 -29.15
C ASN A 164 -4.80 5.45 -28.14
N ASN A 165 -3.54 5.36 -28.51
CA ASN A 165 -2.50 4.88 -27.60
C ASN A 165 -2.51 5.71 -26.29
N ALA A 166 -2.17 5.09 -25.16
CA ALA A 166 -2.07 5.76 -23.86
C ALA A 166 -0.71 6.50 -23.70
N PRO A 167 -0.55 7.46 -22.77
CA PRO A 167 0.70 8.21 -22.63
C PRO A 167 1.99 7.38 -22.47
N PHE A 168 1.89 6.14 -22.00
CA PHE A 168 3.02 5.22 -21.81
C PHE A 168 3.46 4.46 -23.07
N ASN A 169 2.71 4.49 -24.18
CA ASN A 169 3.08 3.82 -25.45
C ASN A 169 2.98 4.76 -26.68
N GLN A 170 3.35 6.04 -26.49
CA GLN A 170 3.33 7.08 -27.54
C GLN A 170 4.45 6.98 -28.58
N ASN A 171 5.56 6.34 -28.22
CA ASN A 171 6.65 6.06 -29.15
C ASN A 171 6.87 4.54 -29.17
N ASN A 172 6.88 3.94 -30.36
CA ASN A 172 7.00 2.50 -30.56
C ASN A 172 7.80 2.25 -31.86
N THR A 173 8.77 1.34 -31.83
CA THR A 173 9.76 1.14 -32.91
C THR A 173 9.94 -0.36 -33.11
N ASP A 174 9.78 -0.87 -34.34
CA ASP A 174 9.74 -2.31 -34.67
C ASP A 174 8.79 -3.14 -33.77
N ALA A 175 7.47 -3.01 -33.98
CA ALA A 175 6.48 -3.66 -33.11
C ALA A 175 5.22 -4.18 -33.80
N ASN A 176 4.90 -5.45 -33.54
CA ASN A 176 3.55 -5.99 -33.66
C ASN A 176 2.60 -5.23 -32.72
N ILE A 177 1.56 -4.56 -33.22
CA ILE A 177 0.56 -3.91 -32.34
C ILE A 177 -0.55 -4.88 -32.01
N LYS A 178 -0.68 -5.19 -30.71
CA LYS A 178 -1.74 -6.03 -30.16
C LYS A 178 -2.49 -5.30 -29.04
N ALA A 179 -3.81 -5.48 -28.97
CA ALA A 179 -4.66 -4.76 -28.01
C ALA A 179 -5.86 -5.59 -27.55
N LEU A 180 -5.93 -5.88 -26.25
CA LEU A 180 -7.11 -6.47 -25.61
C LEU A 180 -8.18 -5.39 -25.38
N PHE A 181 -9.43 -5.71 -25.70
CA PHE A 181 -10.59 -4.88 -25.41
C PHE A 181 -11.78 -5.70 -24.91
N VAL A 182 -12.71 -5.04 -24.21
CA VAL A 182 -14.01 -5.59 -23.82
C VAL A 182 -15.11 -4.66 -24.32
N VAL A 183 -16.23 -5.24 -24.76
CA VAL A 183 -17.48 -4.50 -24.99
C VAL A 183 -18.57 -4.99 -24.05
N ASP A 184 -19.11 -4.08 -23.24
CA ASP A 184 -20.23 -4.32 -22.32
C ASP A 184 -21.53 -3.68 -22.81
N HIS A 185 -22.65 -4.18 -22.30
CA HIS A 185 -24.01 -3.71 -22.58
C HIS A 185 -24.37 -3.76 -24.08
N VAL A 186 -23.92 -4.80 -24.77
CA VAL A 186 -24.30 -5.11 -26.16
C VAL A 186 -25.80 -5.46 -26.21
N GLN A 187 -26.52 -4.88 -27.16
CA GLN A 187 -27.98 -5.07 -27.33
C GLN A 187 -28.25 -5.82 -28.64
N GLY A 188 -28.39 -7.14 -28.56
CA GLY A 188 -28.59 -8.01 -29.72
C GLY A 188 -27.48 -9.05 -29.88
N PRO A 189 -27.38 -9.72 -31.05
CA PRO A 189 -26.34 -10.70 -31.29
C PRO A 189 -24.95 -10.05 -31.32
N ILE A 190 -23.98 -10.72 -30.71
CA ILE A 190 -22.56 -10.34 -30.75
C ILE A 190 -22.05 -10.50 -32.19
N PRO A 191 -21.30 -9.52 -32.74
CA PRO A 191 -20.93 -9.50 -34.16
C PRO A 191 -20.06 -10.69 -34.57
N GLU A 192 -20.27 -11.15 -35.79
CA GLU A 192 -19.49 -12.23 -36.43
C GLU A 192 -18.50 -11.71 -37.50
N LYS A 193 -18.53 -10.40 -37.79
CA LYS A 193 -17.51 -9.73 -38.61
C LYS A 193 -17.11 -8.40 -37.97
N GLY A 194 -15.80 -8.18 -37.92
CA GLY A 194 -15.15 -6.97 -37.47
C GLY A 194 -14.01 -6.62 -38.42
N TYR A 195 -13.46 -5.42 -38.24
CA TYR A 195 -12.42 -4.83 -39.08
C TYR A 195 -11.58 -3.91 -38.20
N ALA A 196 -10.26 -3.88 -38.36
CA ALA A 196 -9.39 -2.98 -37.60
C ALA A 196 -8.39 -2.28 -38.53
N GLY A 197 -8.35 -0.94 -38.47
CA GLY A 197 -7.36 -0.13 -39.17
C GLY A 197 -6.48 0.64 -38.21
N LEU A 198 -5.17 0.61 -38.45
CA LEU A 198 -4.17 1.33 -37.66
C LEU A 198 -3.73 2.61 -38.37
N TYR A 199 -3.48 3.64 -37.58
CA TYR A 199 -3.02 4.94 -38.02
C TYR A 199 -1.75 5.33 -37.25
N ASN A 200 -0.70 5.73 -37.97
CA ASN A 200 0.56 6.27 -37.45
C ASN A 200 0.40 7.75 -37.01
N ARG A 201 -0.77 8.07 -36.46
CA ARG A 201 -1.24 9.42 -36.12
C ARG A 201 -2.51 9.34 -35.28
N ARG A 202 -2.70 10.30 -34.37
CA ARG A 202 -3.93 10.36 -33.55
C ARG A 202 -5.17 10.79 -34.35
N ILE A 203 -6.09 9.84 -34.51
CA ILE A 203 -7.46 10.03 -35.01
C ILE A 203 -8.42 10.17 -33.82
N ALA A 204 -9.61 10.75 -34.03
CA ALA A 204 -10.67 10.82 -33.01
C ALA A 204 -12.09 10.58 -33.57
N ASP A 205 -12.24 10.43 -34.89
CA ASP A 205 -13.52 10.18 -35.53
C ASP A 205 -13.63 8.71 -35.95
N ALA A 206 -14.44 7.95 -35.22
CA ALA A 206 -14.70 6.53 -35.50
C ALA A 206 -15.47 6.27 -36.81
N ASN A 207 -15.94 7.32 -37.49
CA ASN A 207 -16.49 7.21 -38.85
C ASN A 207 -15.39 7.25 -39.94
N CYS A 208 -14.13 7.56 -39.57
CA CYS A 208 -12.99 7.48 -40.48
C CYS A 208 -12.41 6.06 -40.52
N PHE A 209 -13.13 5.14 -41.16
CA PHE A 209 -12.60 3.84 -41.58
C PHE A 209 -13.45 3.24 -42.72
N PRO A 210 -12.89 2.97 -43.92
CA PRO A 210 -13.60 2.23 -44.97
C PRO A 210 -13.66 0.75 -44.60
N LYS A 211 -14.86 0.12 -44.64
CA LYS A 211 -15.05 -1.29 -44.24
C LYS A 211 -14.61 -2.28 -45.34
N THR A 212 -13.34 -2.21 -45.74
CA THR A 212 -12.68 -3.10 -46.71
C THR A 212 -11.91 -4.24 -46.04
N THR A 213 -11.11 -5.01 -46.80
CA THR A 213 -11.02 -6.47 -46.61
C THR A 213 -10.02 -6.95 -45.54
N LEU A 214 -10.50 -7.83 -44.64
CA LEU A 214 -9.83 -8.47 -43.49
C LEU A 214 -9.69 -7.58 -42.23
N GLY A 215 -9.51 -8.15 -41.02
CA GLY A 215 -9.58 -9.58 -40.65
C GLY A 215 -10.90 -10.00 -39.97
N HIS A 216 -11.49 -11.12 -40.42
CA HIS A 216 -12.71 -11.71 -39.85
C HIS A 216 -12.62 -11.95 -38.32
N LEU A 217 -13.75 -11.88 -37.62
CA LEU A 217 -13.83 -12.26 -36.21
C LEU A 217 -13.63 -13.78 -36.06
N HIS A 218 -12.43 -14.18 -35.68
CA HIS A 218 -12.15 -15.56 -35.33
C HIS A 218 -12.69 -15.86 -33.92
N THR A 219 -13.52 -16.88 -33.79
CA THR A 219 -13.89 -17.46 -32.50
C THR A 219 -12.94 -18.61 -32.17
N PHE A 220 -12.46 -18.68 -30.92
CA PHE A 220 -11.89 -19.93 -30.42
C PHE A 220 -13.01 -20.98 -30.36
N SER A 221 -12.73 -22.20 -30.85
CA SER A 221 -13.73 -23.28 -30.90
C SER A 221 -14.38 -23.50 -29.53
N SER A 222 -15.67 -23.22 -29.45
CA SER A 222 -16.45 -23.34 -28.22
C SER A 222 -17.02 -24.74 -28.11
N TYR A 223 -16.57 -25.50 -27.12
CA TYR A 223 -17.28 -26.70 -26.68
C TYR A 223 -18.73 -26.32 -26.37
N SER A 224 -19.68 -27.04 -26.99
CA SER A 224 -21.11 -26.92 -26.68
C SER A 224 -21.36 -27.50 -25.29
N ALA A 225 -21.40 -26.64 -24.27
CA ALA A 225 -21.92 -26.98 -22.96
C ALA A 225 -23.45 -27.12 -23.07
N THR A 226 -23.93 -28.29 -23.50
CA THR A 226 -25.34 -28.64 -23.45
C THR A 226 -25.83 -28.48 -22.00
N PRO A 227 -26.92 -27.74 -21.73
CA PRO A 227 -27.41 -27.58 -20.37
C PRO A 227 -27.72 -28.95 -19.74
N PRO A 228 -27.39 -29.17 -18.45
CA PRO A 228 -27.78 -30.39 -17.76
C PRO A 228 -29.31 -30.48 -17.73
N ARG A 229 -29.87 -31.36 -18.56
CA ARG A 229 -31.29 -31.70 -18.56
C ARG A 229 -31.67 -32.15 -17.15
N ALA A 230 -32.69 -31.55 -16.55
CA ALA A 230 -33.14 -31.89 -15.21
C ALA A 230 -33.59 -33.37 -15.16
N THR A 231 -32.76 -34.23 -14.57
CA THR A 231 -33.06 -35.65 -14.37
C THR A 231 -33.67 -35.85 -12.99
N THR A 232 -35.01 -35.85 -12.94
CA THR A 232 -35.75 -36.36 -11.78
C THR A 232 -35.59 -37.88 -11.73
N THR A 233 -34.63 -38.39 -10.98
CA THR A 233 -34.53 -39.82 -10.63
C THR A 233 -35.45 -40.15 -9.46
N THR A 234 -36.75 -40.26 -9.74
CA THR A 234 -37.60 -41.19 -9.00
C THR A 234 -37.26 -42.59 -9.49
N GLU A 235 -36.57 -43.39 -8.67
CA GLU A 235 -36.43 -44.82 -8.95
C GLU A 235 -37.79 -45.49 -8.74
N ALA A 236 -38.36 -46.01 -9.83
CA ALA A 236 -39.58 -46.81 -9.79
C ALA A 236 -39.21 -48.28 -9.71
N THR A 237 -39.61 -48.94 -8.62
CA THR A 237 -39.42 -50.38 -8.43
C THR A 237 -40.24 -51.17 -9.46
N THR A 238 -39.58 -51.88 -10.37
CA THR A 238 -40.25 -52.79 -11.30
C THR A 238 -40.24 -54.22 -10.76
N THR A 239 -41.31 -54.63 -10.10
CA THR A 239 -41.54 -56.04 -9.76
C THR A 239 -42.83 -56.52 -10.42
N THR A 240 -42.69 -57.37 -11.42
CA THR A 240 -43.82 -58.03 -12.09
C THR A 240 -44.59 -58.90 -11.11
N THR A 241 -45.90 -58.78 -11.05
CA THR A 241 -46.78 -59.78 -10.42
C THR A 241 -48.01 -59.95 -11.30
N ILE A 242 -48.08 -61.09 -11.98
CA ILE A 242 -49.15 -61.41 -12.94
C ILE A 242 -50.16 -62.32 -12.23
N GLN A 243 -51.43 -61.89 -12.28
CA GLN A 243 -52.66 -62.66 -12.12
C GLN A 243 -52.81 -63.55 -10.87
N THR A 244 -53.90 -63.30 -10.14
CA THR A 244 -55.03 -64.24 -10.22
C THR A 244 -56.35 -63.46 -10.14
N THR A 245 -57.47 -64.12 -10.40
CA THR A 245 -58.69 -63.48 -10.95
C THR A 245 -59.94 -63.58 -10.06
N ALA A 246 -60.93 -62.74 -10.40
CA ALA A 246 -62.37 -62.84 -10.12
C ALA A 246 -62.94 -62.23 -8.81
N GLU A 247 -63.77 -61.19 -9.01
CA GLU A 247 -65.15 -60.98 -8.47
C GLU A 247 -65.40 -61.18 -6.95
N THR A 248 -65.94 -60.20 -6.20
CA THR A 248 -67.39 -59.88 -6.23
C THR A 248 -67.77 -58.61 -5.42
N THR A 249 -68.40 -57.64 -6.08
CA THR A 249 -69.56 -56.78 -5.69
C THR A 249 -69.75 -56.16 -4.27
N GLN A 250 -69.78 -54.81 -4.20
CA GLN A 250 -70.47 -53.90 -3.22
C GLN A 250 -69.93 -53.90 -1.75
N THR A 251 -70.09 -52.86 -0.89
CA THR A 251 -71.14 -51.80 -0.75
C THR A 251 -70.57 -50.45 -0.25
N THR A 252 -71.43 -49.46 0.09
CA THR A 252 -71.20 -48.00 0.23
C THR A 252 -70.91 -47.42 1.64
N THR A 253 -70.57 -46.10 1.70
CA THR A 253 -70.85 -45.09 2.79
C THR A 253 -70.03 -45.16 4.13
N VAL A 254 -69.67 -44.07 4.86
CA VAL A 254 -69.68 -42.58 4.65
C VAL A 254 -68.81 -41.83 5.71
N GLU A 255 -68.27 -40.62 5.38
CA GLU A 255 -67.88 -39.43 6.23
C GLU A 255 -67.03 -39.57 7.54
N SER A 256 -66.42 -38.53 8.17
CA SER A 256 -65.93 -37.14 7.84
C SER A 256 -64.95 -36.71 8.99
N THR A 257 -64.10 -35.67 8.99
CA THR A 257 -64.35 -34.21 8.82
C THR A 257 -63.07 -33.38 8.51
N THR A 258 -63.25 -32.05 8.35
CA THR A 258 -62.42 -31.03 7.67
C THR A 258 -61.27 -30.34 8.43
N THR A 259 -60.40 -29.72 7.62
CA THR A 259 -59.37 -28.66 7.84
C THR A 259 -60.00 -27.22 7.93
N PRO A 260 -59.34 -26.04 7.66
CA PRO A 260 -57.92 -25.60 7.79
C PRO A 260 -57.57 -24.38 8.73
N PRO A 261 -57.71 -23.05 8.41
CA PRO A 261 -56.71 -22.23 7.68
C PRO A 261 -56.14 -20.90 8.31
N ALA A 262 -54.89 -20.58 7.94
CA ALA A 262 -54.33 -19.27 7.48
C ALA A 262 -54.25 -17.95 8.34
N SER A 263 -53.01 -17.55 8.64
CA SER A 263 -52.30 -16.23 8.48
C SER A 263 -53.03 -14.87 8.22
N ILE A 264 -52.56 -13.78 8.87
CA ILE A 264 -51.93 -12.55 8.26
C ILE A 264 -51.53 -11.48 9.34
N SER A 265 -50.69 -10.49 8.97
CA SER A 265 -50.08 -9.38 9.76
C SER A 265 -51.07 -8.42 10.48
N SER A 266 -50.73 -7.50 11.42
CA SER A 266 -49.63 -6.50 11.42
C SER A 266 -49.62 -5.55 12.66
N THR A 267 -48.47 -4.87 12.91
CA THR A 267 -48.28 -3.51 13.51
C THR A 267 -48.58 -3.17 14.99
N THR A 268 -47.89 -2.10 15.47
CA THR A 268 -47.88 -1.48 16.83
C THR A 268 -47.32 -2.39 17.93
N GLY A 269 -46.62 -1.92 18.99
CA GLY A 269 -46.50 -0.60 19.64
C GLY A 269 -46.95 -0.77 21.10
N VAL A 270 -46.32 -0.26 22.17
CA VAL A 270 -45.42 0.89 22.41
C VAL A 270 -44.40 0.51 23.51
N ALA A 271 -43.41 1.36 23.84
CA ALA A 271 -42.48 1.16 24.95
C ALA A 271 -43.13 1.30 26.34
N VAL A 272 -42.47 0.80 27.40
CA VAL A 272 -42.30 1.48 28.72
C VAL A 272 -41.33 0.69 29.62
N GLU A 273 -40.38 1.40 30.21
CA GLU A 273 -39.42 1.01 31.28
C GLU A 273 -39.99 1.48 32.66
N PRO A 274 -39.37 1.28 33.84
CA PRO A 274 -38.21 0.47 34.26
C PRO A 274 -38.47 -0.25 35.63
N GLN A 275 -37.45 -0.31 36.51
CA GLN A 275 -37.44 -0.61 37.97
C GLN A 275 -37.46 -2.12 38.35
N GLU A 276 -36.37 -2.65 38.94
CA GLU A 276 -35.92 -2.62 40.36
C GLU A 276 -36.62 -3.66 41.24
N GLY A 277 -35.95 -4.39 42.13
CA GLY A 277 -34.51 -4.45 42.43
C GLY A 277 -34.19 -5.30 43.67
N SER A 278 -32.91 -5.48 44.02
CA SER A 278 -32.39 -6.23 45.20
C SER A 278 -32.68 -7.75 45.20
N SER A 279 -32.04 -8.61 46.02
CA SER A 279 -31.06 -8.40 47.09
C SER A 279 -30.02 -9.54 47.20
N GLU A 280 -28.91 -9.22 47.89
CA GLU A 280 -27.95 -10.06 48.64
C GLU A 280 -28.43 -11.47 49.07
N GLU A 281 -27.69 -12.56 48.89
CA GLU A 281 -26.36 -12.98 49.43
C GLU A 281 -26.49 -13.92 50.66
N THR A 282 -26.01 -15.17 50.54
CA THR A 282 -25.44 -15.94 51.67
C THR A 282 -24.74 -17.24 51.21
N THR A 283 -23.69 -17.63 51.93
CA THR A 283 -23.01 -18.96 51.86
C THR A 283 -22.76 -19.41 53.31
N PRO A 284 -22.65 -20.73 53.66
CA PRO A 284 -21.36 -21.45 53.47
C PRO A 284 -21.40 -23.02 53.36
N SER A 285 -20.26 -23.62 52.96
CA SER A 285 -19.56 -24.86 53.42
C SER A 285 -20.31 -26.07 54.07
N SER A 286 -19.85 -27.35 54.06
CA SER A 286 -18.50 -27.91 53.80
C SER A 286 -18.47 -29.47 53.64
N LYS A 287 -17.38 -30.02 53.04
CA LYS A 287 -16.80 -31.40 53.23
C LYS A 287 -17.65 -32.61 52.74
N LEU A 288 -17.14 -33.86 52.56
CA LEU A 288 -15.89 -34.57 52.97
C LEU A 288 -15.34 -35.52 51.84
N SER A 289 -14.19 -36.16 52.07
CA SER A 289 -13.58 -37.30 51.29
C SER A 289 -13.14 -38.42 52.31
N PRO A 290 -12.45 -39.56 52.02
CA PRO A 290 -11.20 -39.72 51.21
C PRO A 290 -10.92 -41.15 50.59
N SER A 291 -9.63 -41.44 50.30
CA SER A 291 -8.95 -42.76 50.08
C SER A 291 -9.02 -43.39 48.67
N THR A 292 -7.99 -44.08 48.13
CA THR A 292 -6.61 -44.40 48.61
C THR A 292 -5.61 -44.64 47.44
N ASP A 293 -4.30 -44.55 47.70
CA ASP A 293 -3.17 -44.71 46.75
C ASP A 293 -2.61 -46.14 46.61
N ILE A 294 -1.92 -46.46 45.49
CA ILE A 294 -0.74 -47.35 45.39
C ILE A 294 0.22 -46.83 44.29
N VAL A 295 1.54 -47.04 44.44
CA VAL A 295 2.64 -46.60 43.55
C VAL A 295 3.63 -47.76 43.27
N SER A 296 4.15 -47.92 42.04
CA SER A 296 5.53 -48.43 41.78
C SER A 296 6.00 -48.29 40.31
N THR A 297 7.29 -48.01 40.16
CA THR A 297 8.14 -47.91 38.94
C THR A 297 8.55 -49.26 38.32
N VAL A 298 9.12 -49.25 37.09
CA VAL A 298 10.46 -49.80 36.67
C VAL A 298 10.67 -49.82 35.11
N GLN A 299 11.94 -49.77 34.67
CA GLN A 299 12.53 -49.90 33.30
C GLN A 299 13.92 -50.62 33.46
N PRO A 300 14.75 -51.04 32.44
CA PRO A 300 14.79 -50.80 30.97
C PRO A 300 15.20 -52.06 30.12
N THR A 301 16.10 -51.93 29.11
CA THR A 301 16.80 -52.95 28.22
C THR A 301 15.99 -53.55 27.05
N THR A 302 16.51 -53.91 25.86
CA THR A 302 17.81 -53.79 25.08
C THR A 302 17.45 -53.96 23.58
N GLN A 303 17.91 -53.18 22.58
CA GLN A 303 19.22 -53.09 21.89
C GLN A 303 19.72 -54.36 21.16
N GLU A 304 19.81 -54.31 19.81
CA GLU A 304 20.96 -54.72 18.95
C GLU A 304 20.70 -54.51 17.41
N ASN A 305 21.67 -53.89 16.71
CA ASN A 305 22.35 -54.28 15.44
C ASN A 305 21.58 -54.57 14.10
N LEU A 306 22.12 -54.33 12.88
CA LEU A 306 23.38 -53.70 12.41
C LEU A 306 23.30 -53.22 10.92
N SER A 307 24.32 -52.47 10.49
CA SER A 307 24.83 -52.08 9.14
C SER A 307 24.55 -52.96 7.89
N SER A 308 24.75 -52.56 6.60
CA SER A 308 24.93 -51.28 5.85
C SER A 308 25.33 -51.58 4.36
N VAL A 309 25.52 -50.56 3.49
CA VAL A 309 26.41 -50.57 2.27
C VAL A 309 25.95 -51.40 1.03
N VAL A 310 26.22 -51.06 -0.25
CA VAL A 310 26.36 -49.77 -1.01
C VAL A 310 26.40 -50.03 -2.55
N SER A 311 25.95 -49.09 -3.41
CA SER A 311 26.24 -48.98 -4.89
C SER A 311 25.82 -50.12 -5.87
N SER A 312 25.73 -50.00 -7.22
CA SER A 312 25.50 -48.89 -8.16
C SER A 312 25.25 -49.39 -9.62
N ALA A 313 24.41 -48.69 -10.40
CA ALA A 313 24.40 -48.48 -11.88
C ALA A 313 24.61 -49.64 -12.92
N GLY A 314 23.82 -49.66 -14.01
CA GLY A 314 24.22 -50.35 -15.26
C GLY A 314 23.16 -50.72 -16.33
N THR A 315 22.87 -49.82 -17.28
CA THR A 315 22.51 -50.05 -18.72
C THR A 315 21.31 -50.92 -19.20
N SER A 316 20.84 -50.61 -20.42
CA SER A 316 19.75 -51.25 -21.22
C SER A 316 20.36 -52.20 -22.32
N PRO A 317 19.72 -52.66 -23.45
CA PRO A 317 18.39 -52.35 -24.07
C PRO A 317 17.63 -53.51 -24.83
N THR A 318 16.56 -53.17 -25.62
CA THR A 318 16.09 -53.80 -26.91
C THR A 318 15.49 -55.25 -26.94
N THR A 319 14.53 -55.69 -27.80
CA THR A 319 13.48 -55.10 -28.70
C THR A 319 12.44 -56.16 -29.19
N GLN A 320 11.45 -55.74 -30.01
CA GLN A 320 10.66 -56.49 -31.04
C GLN A 320 9.44 -57.37 -30.64
N SER A 321 8.48 -57.75 -31.52
CA SER A 321 7.67 -57.01 -32.56
C SER A 321 7.07 -57.92 -33.66
N THR A 322 5.72 -57.98 -33.79
CA THR A 322 4.93 -58.33 -35.01
C THR A 322 3.46 -57.94 -34.75
N LEU A 323 2.65 -57.24 -35.57
CA LEU A 323 2.68 -56.71 -36.95
C LEU A 323 2.26 -57.68 -38.09
N VAL A 324 1.18 -57.34 -38.84
CA VAL A 324 0.80 -57.79 -40.22
C VAL A 324 -0.46 -57.00 -40.70
N THR A 325 -0.27 -55.99 -41.58
CA THR A 325 -0.77 -55.82 -43.00
C THR A 325 -2.30 -55.83 -43.21
N THR A 326 -2.96 -55.08 -44.14
CA THR A 326 -2.61 -54.21 -45.31
C THR A 326 -3.83 -53.26 -45.59
N ALA A 327 -3.75 -52.03 -46.13
CA ALA A 327 -3.48 -51.56 -47.52
C ALA A 327 -4.62 -51.86 -48.54
N ALA A 328 -5.00 -51.00 -49.48
CA ALA A 328 -4.59 -49.62 -49.87
C ALA A 328 -5.84 -48.87 -50.44
N GLU A 329 -5.88 -47.78 -51.23
CA GLU A 329 -4.91 -47.01 -52.07
C GLU A 329 -5.11 -45.47 -51.93
N THR A 330 -4.58 -44.70 -52.89
CA THR A 330 -4.25 -43.27 -52.87
C THR A 330 -4.97 -42.38 -53.90
N THR A 331 -5.25 -41.12 -53.54
CA THR A 331 -4.88 -39.96 -54.37
C THR A 331 -4.72 -38.72 -53.47
N ALA A 332 -3.85 -37.78 -53.84
CA ALA A 332 -3.45 -36.67 -52.96
C ALA A 332 -4.07 -35.33 -53.37
N LEU A 333 -4.59 -34.59 -52.38
CA LEU A 333 -4.59 -33.13 -52.33
C LEU A 333 -4.82 -32.70 -50.87
N GLY A 334 -3.85 -32.00 -50.28
CA GLY A 334 -3.88 -31.66 -48.86
C GLY A 334 -4.63 -30.36 -48.57
N VAL A 335 -5.31 -30.32 -47.43
CA VAL A 335 -5.44 -29.09 -46.65
C VAL A 335 -4.72 -29.36 -45.32
N THR A 336 -3.75 -28.51 -44.99
CA THR A 336 -2.89 -28.70 -43.83
C THR A 336 -3.67 -28.68 -42.51
N GLU A 337 -3.16 -29.44 -41.54
CA GLU A 337 -3.21 -29.03 -40.14
C GLU A 337 -2.70 -27.59 -40.08
N ARG A 338 -3.60 -26.60 -39.96
CA ARG A 338 -3.21 -25.20 -39.83
C ARG A 338 -2.71 -24.91 -38.42
N GLN A 339 -1.52 -25.44 -38.16
CA GLN A 339 -0.49 -24.69 -37.46
C GLN A 339 -0.48 -23.26 -38.02
N PHE A 340 -1.01 -22.32 -37.25
CA PHE A 340 -0.47 -20.97 -37.24
C PHE A 340 0.54 -20.92 -36.11
N ILE A 341 1.71 -21.53 -36.38
CA ILE A 341 2.93 -21.11 -35.69
C ILE A 341 3.22 -19.71 -36.25
N VAL A 342 3.00 -18.70 -35.41
CA VAL A 342 3.56 -17.36 -35.56
C VAL A 342 4.35 -17.10 -34.29
N GLU A 343 5.59 -17.56 -34.33
CA GLU A 343 6.73 -17.22 -33.46
C GLU A 343 6.40 -17.03 -31.96
N ASN A 344 6.16 -18.16 -31.31
CA ASN A 344 6.23 -18.41 -29.86
C ASN A 344 5.40 -17.56 -28.87
N ARG A 345 4.65 -16.51 -29.26
CA ARG A 345 3.99 -15.60 -28.29
C ARG A 345 2.54 -15.23 -28.62
N GLN A 346 1.58 -16.09 -28.22
CA GLN A 346 0.12 -15.84 -28.32
C GLN A 346 -0.70 -16.38 -27.12
N CYS A 347 -1.93 -15.86 -26.94
CA CYS A 347 -2.87 -16.28 -25.89
C CYS A 347 -3.51 -17.66 -26.15
N ARG A 348 -3.15 -18.66 -25.34
CA ARG A 348 -3.67 -20.04 -25.39
C ARG A 348 -4.74 -20.29 -24.32
N LYS A 349 -5.96 -20.59 -24.76
CA LYS A 349 -7.04 -21.11 -23.89
C LYS A 349 -6.63 -22.46 -23.28
N GLN A 350 -6.88 -22.63 -21.98
CA GLN A 350 -6.68 -23.89 -21.27
C GLN A 350 -7.80 -24.91 -21.57
N GLY A 351 -7.54 -26.19 -21.29
CA GLY A 351 -8.51 -27.28 -21.47
C GLY A 351 -9.70 -27.22 -20.49
N PRO A 352 -10.66 -28.16 -20.56
CA PRO A 352 -11.80 -28.22 -19.65
C PRO A 352 -11.40 -28.23 -18.17
N ASP A 353 -10.31 -28.93 -17.83
CA ASP A 353 -9.74 -28.98 -16.48
C ASP A 353 -9.00 -27.71 -16.02
N GLY A 354 -8.83 -26.71 -16.91
CA GLY A 354 -8.10 -25.49 -16.61
C GLY A 354 -8.75 -24.60 -15.55
N TYR A 355 -9.95 -24.94 -15.09
CA TYR A 355 -10.65 -24.26 -14.01
C TYR A 355 -11.41 -25.28 -13.15
N ARG A 356 -11.24 -25.23 -11.83
CA ARG A 356 -11.94 -26.11 -10.88
C ARG A 356 -12.44 -25.30 -9.69
N THR A 357 -13.75 -25.38 -9.41
CA THR A 357 -14.35 -24.84 -8.18
C THR A 357 -14.15 -25.83 -7.03
N GLN A 358 -13.74 -25.35 -5.86
CA GLN A 358 -13.60 -26.17 -4.66
C GLN A 358 -14.81 -25.96 -3.73
N PRO A 359 -15.23 -26.97 -2.94
CA PRO A 359 -16.24 -26.78 -1.89
C PRO A 359 -15.75 -25.78 -0.84
N GLY A 360 -16.29 -24.56 -0.87
CA GLY A 360 -15.94 -23.48 0.05
C GLY A 360 -16.98 -23.32 1.18
N TRP A 361 -16.61 -22.54 2.21
CA TRP A 361 -17.53 -22.14 3.27
C TRP A 361 -18.56 -21.14 2.72
N ILE A 362 -19.79 -21.60 2.48
CA ILE A 362 -20.91 -20.74 2.10
C ILE A 362 -21.41 -20.02 3.37
N ASP A 363 -20.95 -18.80 3.58
CA ASP A 363 -21.57 -17.88 4.53
C ASP A 363 -22.97 -17.49 4.02
N LYS A 364 -23.97 -17.55 4.91
CA LYS A 364 -25.38 -17.30 4.56
C LYS A 364 -25.69 -15.83 4.30
N GLU A 365 -24.81 -14.91 4.73
CA GLU A 365 -24.98 -13.47 4.54
C GLU A 365 -24.12 -12.89 3.40
N LYS A 366 -23.07 -13.59 2.95
CA LYS A 366 -22.22 -13.19 1.81
C LYS A 366 -21.74 -14.40 0.97
N PRO A 367 -22.09 -14.47 -0.34
CA PRO A 367 -21.71 -15.59 -1.21
C PRO A 367 -20.24 -15.52 -1.63
N TYR A 368 -19.37 -16.12 -0.83
CA TYR A 368 -17.99 -16.43 -1.20
C TYR A 368 -17.87 -17.85 -1.79
N PHE A 369 -16.93 -18.06 -2.71
CA PHE A 369 -16.54 -19.39 -3.18
C PHE A 369 -15.02 -19.50 -3.35
N SER A 370 -14.50 -20.72 -3.31
CA SER A 370 -13.10 -21.03 -3.56
C SER A 370 -12.92 -21.66 -4.94
N GLY A 371 -11.83 -21.35 -5.63
CA GLY A 371 -11.51 -21.94 -6.92
C GLY A 371 -10.01 -22.02 -7.17
N ASN A 372 -9.67 -22.77 -8.22
CA ASN A 372 -8.32 -22.91 -8.72
C ASN A 372 -8.37 -22.82 -10.26
N ALA A 373 -7.59 -21.90 -10.83
CA ALA A 373 -7.30 -21.87 -12.26
C ALA A 373 -5.98 -22.62 -12.52
N ILE A 374 -6.09 -23.77 -13.19
CA ILE A 374 -4.98 -24.65 -13.53
C ILE A 374 -4.49 -24.29 -14.93
N VAL A 375 -3.19 -24.03 -15.05
CA VAL A 375 -2.57 -23.59 -16.29
C VAL A 375 -1.43 -24.53 -16.65
N GLN A 376 -1.56 -25.21 -17.78
CA GLN A 376 -0.55 -26.14 -18.30
C GLN A 376 0.46 -25.40 -19.16
N VAL A 377 1.74 -25.56 -18.85
CA VAL A 377 2.85 -24.76 -19.37
C VAL A 377 3.80 -25.70 -20.11
N SER A 378 3.68 -25.77 -21.45
CA SER A 378 4.38 -26.75 -22.29
C SER A 378 5.89 -26.50 -22.44
N GLU A 379 6.31 -25.25 -22.26
CA GLU A 379 7.67 -24.71 -22.37
C GLU A 379 7.77 -23.46 -21.47
N THR A 380 8.98 -22.98 -21.17
CA THR A 380 9.13 -21.78 -20.33
C THR A 380 8.64 -20.52 -21.07
N ILE A 381 7.76 -19.74 -20.44
CA ILE A 381 7.21 -18.50 -21.00
C ILE A 381 7.67 -17.29 -20.20
N ASP A 382 8.40 -16.38 -20.85
CA ASP A 382 8.78 -15.08 -20.27
C ASP A 382 7.57 -14.14 -20.17
N ASP A 383 7.52 -13.38 -19.08
CA ASP A 383 6.59 -12.27 -18.82
C ASP A 383 5.15 -12.61 -19.21
N TRP A 384 4.54 -13.52 -18.46
CA TRP A 384 3.25 -14.14 -18.80
C TRP A 384 2.04 -13.38 -18.22
N LEU A 385 0.84 -13.77 -18.66
CA LEU A 385 -0.43 -13.28 -18.12
C LEU A 385 -1.49 -14.37 -18.22
N VAL A 386 -2.15 -14.71 -17.11
CA VAL A 386 -3.32 -15.59 -17.09
C VAL A 386 -4.59 -14.74 -17.04
N ILE A 387 -5.49 -14.93 -18.00
CA ILE A 387 -6.80 -14.28 -18.05
C ILE A 387 -7.87 -15.29 -17.67
N VAL A 388 -8.80 -14.91 -16.78
CA VAL A 388 -9.96 -15.71 -16.41
C VAL A 388 -11.24 -14.94 -16.70
N VAL A 389 -12.09 -15.52 -17.56
CA VAL A 389 -13.37 -14.94 -17.98
C VAL A 389 -14.51 -15.74 -17.37
N TYR A 390 -15.37 -15.08 -16.59
CA TYR A 390 -16.49 -15.69 -15.88
C TYR A 390 -17.82 -15.37 -16.56
N GLN A 391 -18.71 -16.37 -16.63
CA GLN A 391 -20.06 -16.17 -17.18
C GLN A 391 -20.97 -15.35 -16.25
N MET A 392 -20.68 -15.33 -14.95
CA MET A 392 -21.35 -14.51 -13.94
C MET A 392 -20.33 -13.54 -13.31
N PRO A 393 -20.72 -12.30 -13.00
CA PRO A 393 -19.80 -11.28 -12.49
C PRO A 393 -19.37 -11.53 -11.05
N ILE A 394 -18.09 -11.29 -10.78
CA ILE A 394 -17.46 -11.36 -9.45
C ILE A 394 -17.20 -9.93 -8.93
N GLU A 395 -17.39 -9.71 -7.62
CA GLU A 395 -17.16 -8.42 -6.95
C GLU A 395 -15.68 -8.25 -6.55
N SER A 396 -15.12 -9.29 -5.91
CA SER A 396 -13.74 -9.28 -5.42
C SER A 396 -13.11 -10.68 -5.56
N ILE A 397 -11.78 -10.72 -5.70
CA ILE A 397 -10.98 -11.95 -5.69
C ILE A 397 -9.73 -11.74 -4.82
N LYS A 398 -9.24 -12.82 -4.22
CA LYS A 398 -8.00 -12.88 -3.44
C LYS A 398 -7.22 -14.13 -3.87
N MET A 399 -5.95 -13.96 -4.23
CA MET A 399 -5.03 -15.04 -4.61
C MET A 399 -3.72 -14.92 -3.82
N TRP A 400 -2.88 -15.96 -3.87
CA TRP A 400 -1.66 -16.05 -3.06
C TRP A 400 -0.35 -16.09 -3.86
N ASN A 401 -0.38 -16.42 -5.15
CA ASN A 401 0.83 -16.73 -5.93
C ASN A 401 0.92 -16.07 -7.32
N VAL A 402 -0.01 -15.16 -7.63
CA VAL A 402 -0.03 -14.32 -8.85
C VAL A 402 -0.53 -12.92 -8.46
N VAL A 403 -0.13 -11.88 -9.19
CA VAL A 403 -0.68 -10.52 -8.95
C VAL A 403 -1.93 -10.27 -9.78
N GLN A 404 -2.88 -9.47 -9.28
CA GLN A 404 -3.97 -8.96 -10.11
C GLN A 404 -3.44 -7.86 -11.03
N ALA A 405 -3.17 -8.19 -12.29
CA ALA A 405 -2.73 -7.25 -13.32
C ALA A 405 -3.88 -6.38 -13.87
N GLY A 406 -5.12 -6.85 -13.78
CA GLY A 406 -6.29 -6.10 -14.24
C GLY A 406 -7.62 -6.74 -13.85
N VAL A 407 -8.67 -5.93 -13.91
CA VAL A 407 -10.07 -6.36 -13.79
C VAL A 407 -10.96 -5.46 -14.63
N GLU A 408 -12.03 -6.02 -15.18
CA GLU A 408 -13.10 -5.31 -15.87
C GLU A 408 -14.12 -4.74 -14.85
N GLU A 409 -14.65 -3.54 -15.07
CA GLU A 409 -15.57 -2.79 -14.19
C GLU A 409 -16.73 -3.62 -13.60
N ASN A 410 -17.35 -4.48 -14.43
CA ASN A 410 -18.46 -5.37 -14.04
C ASN A 410 -17.97 -6.72 -13.47
N GLY A 411 -16.67 -7.01 -13.53
CA GLY A 411 -16.05 -8.20 -12.91
C GLY A 411 -16.23 -9.50 -13.70
N HIS A 412 -16.46 -9.43 -15.01
CA HIS A 412 -16.50 -10.61 -15.89
C HIS A 412 -15.09 -11.09 -16.29
N VAL A 413 -14.14 -10.17 -16.50
CA VAL A 413 -12.77 -10.49 -16.92
C VAL A 413 -11.78 -10.09 -15.82
N TRP A 414 -10.95 -11.05 -15.41
CA TRP A 414 -9.86 -10.86 -14.46
C TRP A 414 -8.54 -11.25 -15.11
N MET A 415 -7.48 -10.48 -14.85
CA MET A 415 -6.17 -10.63 -15.48
C MET A 415 -5.11 -10.74 -14.39
N PHE A 416 -4.27 -11.77 -14.49
CA PHE A 416 -3.32 -12.18 -13.45
C PHE A 416 -1.90 -12.27 -14.03
N GLY A 417 -0.95 -11.55 -13.44
CA GLY A 417 0.44 -11.53 -13.90
C GLY A 417 1.42 -12.21 -12.93
N PRO A 418 2.69 -12.29 -13.32
CA PRO A 418 3.77 -12.74 -12.44
C PRO A 418 3.87 -11.92 -11.15
N MET A 419 4.16 -12.61 -10.06
CA MET A 419 4.86 -12.01 -8.92
C MET A 419 6.36 -11.90 -9.25
N GLN A 420 7.10 -11.08 -8.51
CA GLN A 420 8.53 -10.84 -8.77
C GLN A 420 9.42 -12.09 -8.69
N TRP A 421 8.93 -13.19 -8.12
CA TRP A 421 9.64 -14.47 -7.98
C TRP A 421 9.27 -15.51 -9.06
N ASN A 422 8.25 -15.26 -9.90
CA ASN A 422 7.93 -16.08 -11.06
C ASN A 422 7.75 -15.25 -12.36
N PRO A 423 8.67 -14.32 -12.71
CA PRO A 423 8.57 -13.53 -13.95
C PRO A 423 8.58 -14.41 -15.20
N GLN A 424 9.37 -15.49 -15.18
CA GLN A 424 9.31 -16.58 -16.15
C GLN A 424 8.41 -17.69 -15.60
N LEU A 425 7.47 -18.18 -16.41
CA LEU A 425 6.69 -19.36 -16.07
C LEU A 425 7.36 -20.59 -16.65
N HIS A 426 8.13 -21.30 -15.84
CA HIS A 426 8.81 -22.51 -16.26
C HIS A 426 7.83 -23.63 -16.65
N LYS A 427 8.27 -24.50 -17.56
CA LYS A 427 7.53 -25.70 -17.99
C LYS A 427 7.02 -26.51 -16.79
N GLY A 428 5.72 -26.76 -16.73
CA GLY A 428 5.05 -27.39 -15.59
C GLY A 428 3.56 -27.01 -15.50
N GLU A 429 3.05 -26.92 -14.27
CA GLU A 429 1.65 -26.58 -13.97
C GLU A 429 1.57 -25.40 -13.00
N LEU A 430 0.93 -24.31 -13.40
CA LEU A 430 0.62 -23.18 -12.53
C LEU A 430 -0.78 -23.32 -11.94
N ASN A 431 -0.85 -23.46 -10.62
CA ASN A 431 -2.09 -23.56 -9.84
C ASN A 431 -2.43 -22.20 -9.20
N ILE A 432 -3.35 -21.43 -9.80
CA ILE A 432 -3.81 -20.17 -9.21
C ILE A 432 -5.00 -20.46 -8.30
N ASN A 433 -4.73 -20.72 -7.02
CA ASN A 433 -5.78 -20.83 -6.01
C ASN A 433 -6.31 -19.43 -5.64
N PHE A 434 -7.62 -19.32 -5.42
CA PHE A 434 -8.26 -18.06 -5.04
C PHE A 434 -9.54 -18.25 -4.21
N ILE A 435 -9.93 -17.19 -3.48
CA ILE A 435 -11.28 -16.99 -2.93
C ILE A 435 -11.90 -15.78 -3.62
N ALA A 436 -13.17 -15.88 -4.02
CA ALA A 436 -13.90 -14.83 -4.72
C ALA A 436 -15.29 -14.57 -4.12
N GLU A 437 -15.78 -13.34 -4.27
CA GLU A 437 -17.07 -12.84 -3.79
C GLU A 437 -18.01 -12.59 -4.98
N LEU A 438 -19.21 -13.18 -4.99
CA LEU A 438 -20.18 -12.95 -6.08
C LEU A 438 -20.88 -11.59 -5.94
N ARG A 439 -21.08 -10.87 -7.06
CA ARG A 439 -21.87 -9.62 -7.08
C ARG A 439 -23.35 -9.85 -6.75
N THR A 440 -23.86 -11.03 -7.12
CA THR A 440 -25.26 -11.44 -6.93
C THR A 440 -25.29 -12.83 -6.34
N ARG A 441 -26.15 -13.05 -5.34
CA ARG A 441 -26.33 -14.37 -4.73
C ARG A 441 -26.71 -15.42 -5.77
N SER A 442 -25.97 -16.52 -5.78
CA SER A 442 -26.18 -17.71 -6.59
C SER A 442 -25.89 -18.92 -5.70
N ASP A 443 -26.71 -19.96 -5.81
CA ASP A 443 -26.45 -21.26 -5.15
C ASP A 443 -25.55 -22.18 -6.03
N VAL A 444 -25.07 -21.66 -7.16
CA VAL A 444 -24.13 -22.31 -8.09
C VAL A 444 -22.84 -21.50 -8.21
N ASN A 445 -21.68 -22.15 -7.97
CA ASN A 445 -20.36 -21.54 -8.15
C ASN A 445 -20.11 -21.16 -9.62
N PRO A 446 -19.53 -19.98 -9.92
CA PRO A 446 -19.31 -19.54 -11.28
C PRO A 446 -18.18 -20.34 -11.94
N GLN A 447 -18.38 -20.66 -13.21
CA GLN A 447 -17.36 -21.28 -14.05
C GLN A 447 -16.55 -20.21 -14.79
N GLY A 448 -15.23 -20.31 -14.72
CA GLY A 448 -14.28 -19.46 -15.43
C GLY A 448 -13.66 -20.18 -16.62
N LYS A 449 -13.41 -19.47 -17.72
CA LYS A 449 -12.56 -19.92 -18.82
C LYS A 449 -11.18 -19.29 -18.66
N VAL A 450 -10.13 -20.12 -18.63
CA VAL A 450 -8.76 -19.70 -18.34
C VAL A 450 -7.93 -19.67 -19.63
N TYR A 451 -7.10 -18.65 -19.78
CA TYR A 451 -6.23 -18.41 -20.94
C TYR A 451 -4.84 -18.01 -20.42
N LEU A 452 -3.77 -18.53 -21.03
CA LEU A 452 -2.38 -18.17 -20.75
C LEU A 452 -1.83 -17.36 -21.94
N CYS A 453 -1.34 -16.17 -21.69
CA CYS A 453 -0.79 -15.22 -22.65
C CYS A 453 0.67 -14.89 -22.28
N SER A 454 1.41 -14.32 -23.23
CA SER A 454 2.64 -13.57 -22.99
C SER A 454 2.36 -12.06 -23.04
N THR A 455 3.08 -11.24 -22.28
CA THR A 455 2.82 -9.79 -22.17
C THR A 455 3.41 -8.97 -23.32
N GLN A 456 4.21 -9.55 -24.22
CA GLN A 456 4.47 -8.95 -25.54
C GLN A 456 3.20 -8.80 -26.41
N ILE A 457 2.05 -9.34 -25.96
CA ILE A 457 0.71 -9.04 -26.50
C ILE A 457 0.16 -7.68 -25.99
N LEU A 458 0.88 -7.02 -25.07
CA LEU A 458 0.52 -5.75 -24.43
C LEU A 458 1.64 -4.68 -24.51
N HIS A 459 2.87 -5.08 -24.81
CA HIS A 459 4.04 -4.21 -24.94
C HIS A 459 4.74 -4.43 -26.29
N GLY A 460 4.83 -3.36 -27.09
CA GLY A 460 5.96 -3.18 -28.00
C GLY A 460 7.08 -2.51 -27.21
N ASP A 461 8.24 -3.15 -27.15
CA ASP A 461 9.46 -2.58 -26.56
C ASP A 461 10.17 -1.70 -27.59
N PRO A 462 10.69 -0.54 -27.16
CA PRO A 462 12.01 -0.12 -27.64
C PRO A 462 13.12 -0.55 -26.65
N VAL A 463 14.09 -1.31 -27.16
CA VAL A 463 15.22 -1.84 -26.38
C VAL A 463 16.12 -0.72 -25.82
N LEU A 464 16.68 -1.00 -24.64
CA LEU A 464 17.74 -0.28 -23.93
C LEU A 464 18.84 0.31 -24.84
N LEU A 465 18.82 1.63 -25.08
CA LEU A 465 20.03 2.42 -25.35
C LEU A 465 19.91 3.85 -24.76
N PHE A 466 20.46 4.05 -23.57
CA PHE A 466 20.90 5.38 -23.12
C PHE A 466 22.42 5.36 -22.99
N ASN A 467 23.08 6.06 -23.91
CA ASN A 467 24.53 6.19 -23.97
C ASN A 467 25.06 7.07 -22.82
N GLU A 468 26.14 6.68 -22.15
CA GLU A 468 26.66 7.40 -20.97
C GLU A 468 27.37 8.74 -21.35
N GLU A 469 27.78 8.91 -22.59
CA GLU A 469 28.54 10.08 -23.04
C GLU A 469 27.67 11.23 -23.59
N SER A 470 27.15 12.09 -22.70
CA SER A 470 26.68 13.44 -23.09
C SER A 470 26.55 14.49 -21.96
N PHE A 471 26.94 14.19 -20.71
CA PHE A 471 26.82 15.13 -19.58
C PHE A 471 28.11 15.38 -18.78
N LEU A 472 29.28 15.13 -19.36
CA LEU A 472 30.59 15.51 -18.81
C LEU A 472 31.18 16.77 -19.45
N SER A 473 30.46 17.90 -19.36
CA SER A 473 31.01 19.22 -19.71
C SER A 473 30.30 20.39 -19.01
N VAL A 474 30.81 20.77 -17.84
CA VAL A 474 30.66 22.14 -17.30
C VAL A 474 32.05 22.64 -16.90
N PRO A 475 32.56 23.77 -17.42
CA PRO A 475 33.92 24.23 -17.14
C PRO A 475 34.15 24.68 -15.69
N PRO A 476 35.39 24.66 -15.18
CA PRO A 476 35.75 25.30 -13.92
C PRO A 476 35.72 26.83 -14.05
N ALA A 477 35.28 27.51 -12.98
CA ALA A 477 35.27 28.97 -12.83
C ALA A 477 35.39 29.33 -11.34
N PRO A 478 35.92 30.50 -10.96
CA PRO A 478 37.37 30.62 -10.73
C PRO A 478 37.76 30.57 -9.24
N ALA A 479 39.06 30.55 -8.97
CA ALA A 479 39.61 30.65 -7.62
C ALA A 479 39.94 32.11 -7.25
N GLU A 480 39.30 32.62 -6.20
CA GLU A 480 39.63 33.84 -5.44
C GLU A 480 38.71 33.86 -4.19
N ALA A 481 39.14 34.20 -2.98
CA ALA A 481 40.49 34.34 -2.43
C ALA A 481 40.43 34.00 -0.92
N GLU A 482 41.54 33.52 -0.34
CA GLU A 482 41.61 33.30 1.12
C GLU A 482 41.94 34.59 1.87
N ALA A 483 41.39 34.69 3.09
CA ALA A 483 41.88 35.56 4.15
C ALA A 483 41.90 34.75 5.46
N GLY A 484 42.91 34.97 6.30
CA GLY A 484 43.22 34.16 7.47
C GLY A 484 42.14 34.17 8.58
N ILE A 485 42.39 33.58 9.74
CA ILE A 485 43.61 33.75 10.54
C ILE A 485 44.16 32.44 11.11
N ASP A 486 45.49 32.42 11.25
CA ASP A 486 46.35 31.41 11.86
C ASP A 486 46.10 31.22 13.37
N GLU A 487 46.32 30.01 13.89
CA GLU A 487 47.37 29.82 14.92
C GLU A 487 47.68 28.33 15.12
N SER A 488 48.88 28.05 15.64
CA SER A 488 49.60 26.81 15.34
C SER A 488 50.32 26.20 16.56
N SER A 489 50.79 24.95 16.37
CA SER A 489 51.66 24.20 17.30
C SER A 489 50.98 23.76 18.63
N SER A 490 51.57 22.87 19.45
CA SER A 490 52.92 22.27 19.40
C SER A 490 52.91 20.76 19.69
N GLN A 491 54.05 20.10 19.47
CA GLN A 491 54.24 18.65 19.58
C GLN A 491 54.91 18.22 20.90
N ALA A 492 54.91 16.89 21.11
CA ALA A 492 55.94 16.08 21.76
C ALA A 492 56.12 16.10 23.29
N SER A 493 56.13 14.89 23.87
CA SER A 493 57.36 14.30 24.45
C SER A 493 57.19 12.79 24.64
N THR A 494 58.30 12.05 24.73
CA THR A 494 58.36 10.56 24.75
C THR A 494 59.27 10.05 25.86
N SER A 495 58.78 9.11 26.68
CA SER A 495 59.51 8.23 27.62
C SER A 495 58.47 7.45 28.45
N GLU A 496 58.69 6.26 29.00
CA GLU A 496 59.72 5.22 28.82
C GLU A 496 59.12 3.87 29.31
N GLN A 497 59.73 2.72 28.98
CA GLN A 497 59.42 1.45 29.64
C GLN A 497 60.40 1.15 30.77
N PRO A 498 59.95 0.44 31.82
CA PRO A 498 60.64 -0.81 32.17
C PRO A 498 59.67 -2.02 32.27
N SER A 499 60.18 -3.18 32.67
CA SER A 499 59.60 -4.49 32.33
C SER A 499 59.37 -5.47 33.49
N ALA A 500 58.34 -6.31 33.29
CA ALA A 500 58.22 -7.72 33.69
C ALA A 500 57.84 -8.16 35.14
N THR A 501 57.47 -9.45 35.19
CA THR A 501 57.28 -10.38 36.33
C THR A 501 55.97 -10.43 37.16
N SER A 502 55.19 -11.48 36.86
CA SER A 502 54.52 -12.45 37.78
C SER A 502 53.50 -12.01 38.86
N SER A 503 52.22 -12.20 38.52
CA SER A 503 51.20 -12.99 39.26
C SER A 503 51.00 -12.84 40.79
N SER A 504 49.86 -12.25 41.17
CA SER A 504 48.94 -12.82 42.19
C SER A 504 47.53 -12.21 42.07
N VAL A 505 46.50 -12.89 42.60
CA VAL A 505 45.09 -12.42 42.56
C VAL A 505 44.80 -11.50 43.75
N THR A 506 44.23 -10.32 43.51
CA THR A 506 43.66 -9.48 44.60
C THR A 506 42.48 -8.63 44.08
N LEU A 507 41.39 -8.57 44.86
CA LEU A 507 40.20 -7.75 44.57
C LEU A 507 40.31 -6.37 45.24
N ALA A 508 40.49 -5.31 44.47
CA ALA A 508 40.38 -3.91 44.92
C ALA A 508 40.09 -2.98 43.71
N PRO A 509 39.81 -1.67 43.90
CA PRO A 509 38.44 -1.18 43.90
C PRO A 509 38.10 -0.35 42.65
N VAL A 510 36.83 -0.36 42.23
CA VAL A 510 36.36 0.46 41.10
C VAL A 510 36.18 1.92 41.54
N THR A 511 37.27 2.68 41.48
CA THR A 511 37.23 4.15 41.46
C THR A 511 36.55 4.63 40.17
N GLY A 512 35.85 5.76 40.25
CA GLY A 512 34.81 6.08 39.28
C GLY A 512 35.29 6.76 37.99
N THR A 513 34.91 6.21 36.84
CA THR A 513 34.71 6.98 35.59
C THR A 513 33.24 7.00 35.21
N THR A 514 32.68 8.18 34.95
CA THR A 514 31.23 8.38 34.68
C THR A 514 30.81 8.13 33.22
N SER A 515 31.70 7.52 32.43
CA SER A 515 31.52 7.15 31.03
C SER A 515 31.01 5.72 30.87
N ASN A 516 30.05 5.50 29.96
CA ASN A 516 29.69 4.14 29.53
C ASN A 516 30.89 3.49 28.82
N PRO A 517 31.09 2.16 28.97
CA PRO A 517 32.26 1.46 28.41
C PRO A 517 32.28 1.52 26.87
N THR A 518 33.47 1.52 26.28
CA THR A 518 33.67 1.52 24.81
C THR A 518 33.11 0.24 24.16
N HIS A 519 32.98 0.22 22.83
CA HIS A 519 32.55 -0.96 22.10
C HIS A 519 33.47 -2.17 22.38
N ASP A 520 34.78 -2.00 22.23
CA ASP A 520 35.80 -3.03 22.52
C ASP A 520 35.76 -3.50 23.99
N GLN A 521 35.45 -2.60 24.94
CA GLN A 521 35.25 -2.97 26.34
C GLN A 521 33.99 -3.81 26.58
N ARG A 522 32.94 -3.64 25.77
CA ARG A 522 31.71 -4.45 25.83
C ARG A 522 31.84 -5.78 25.08
N CYS A 523 32.61 -5.83 24.00
CA CYS A 523 32.81 -7.05 23.20
C CYS A 523 33.80 -8.07 23.81
N ARG A 524 34.48 -7.74 24.92
CA ARG A 524 35.30 -8.71 25.68
C ARG A 524 34.42 -9.87 26.17
N SER A 525 34.96 -11.10 26.13
CA SER A 525 34.28 -12.29 26.65
C SER A 525 33.89 -12.15 28.13
N SER A 526 34.73 -11.49 28.94
CA SER A 526 34.49 -11.21 30.36
C SER A 526 33.53 -10.04 30.64
N ALA A 527 33.03 -9.34 29.62
CA ALA A 527 32.02 -8.29 29.80
C ALA A 527 30.62 -8.92 29.92
N PRO A 528 29.71 -8.36 30.75
CA PRO A 528 28.36 -8.87 30.89
C PRO A 528 27.45 -8.43 29.73
N ASP A 529 26.49 -9.28 29.38
CA ASP A 529 25.52 -9.03 28.29
C ASP A 529 24.50 -7.93 28.65
N GLY A 530 24.24 -7.75 29.94
CA GLY A 530 23.41 -6.69 30.52
C GLY A 530 23.84 -6.35 31.95
N ARG A 531 23.27 -5.28 32.52
CA ARG A 531 23.51 -4.86 33.91
C ARG A 531 22.19 -4.40 34.53
N LEU A 532 21.73 -5.17 35.51
CA LEU A 532 20.51 -4.87 36.27
C LEU A 532 20.54 -3.46 36.88
N PRO A 533 19.39 -2.77 36.98
CA PRO A 533 19.29 -1.50 37.69
C PRO A 533 19.67 -1.67 39.17
N ARG A 534 20.48 -0.76 39.72
CA ARG A 534 20.97 -0.84 41.11
C ARG A 534 19.85 -0.72 42.17
N GLN A 535 18.82 0.06 41.88
CA GLN A 535 17.68 0.32 42.79
C GLN A 535 16.39 0.47 41.97
N PRO A 536 15.85 -0.62 41.42
CA PRO A 536 14.62 -0.60 40.64
C PRO A 536 13.44 -0.10 41.48
N ARG A 537 12.67 0.81 40.90
CA ARG A 537 11.53 1.47 41.54
C ARG A 537 10.60 2.02 40.46
N GLN A 538 9.32 2.21 40.79
CA GLN A 538 8.37 2.81 39.85
C GLN A 538 8.84 4.20 39.37
N THR A 539 8.80 4.43 38.05
CA THR A 539 8.98 5.76 37.43
C THR A 539 8.02 6.76 38.06
N ARG A 540 8.47 7.98 38.38
CA ARG A 540 7.63 9.07 38.89
C ARG A 540 7.47 10.17 37.82
N PRO A 541 6.40 10.18 36.99
CA PRO A 541 6.19 11.20 35.98
C PRO A 541 6.10 12.61 36.60
N ARG A 542 6.65 13.61 35.92
CA ARG A 542 6.63 15.02 36.37
C ARG A 542 6.54 15.93 35.14
N TRP A 543 5.31 16.27 34.75
CA TRP A 543 5.03 17.14 33.61
C TRP A 543 4.70 18.56 34.07
N LYS A 544 4.83 19.53 33.16
CA LYS A 544 4.28 20.88 33.34
C LYS A 544 2.77 20.78 33.10
N LYS A 545 1.94 20.83 34.16
CA LYS A 545 0.47 20.83 34.02
C LYS A 545 0.05 21.94 33.02
N SER A 546 -0.86 21.62 32.09
CA SER A 546 -1.26 22.64 31.11
C SER A 546 -2.13 23.75 31.71
N LYS A 547 -2.11 24.91 31.03
CA LYS A 547 -3.06 26.03 31.23
C LYS A 547 -4.22 25.99 30.21
N ASP A 548 -4.22 25.00 29.31
CA ASP A 548 -5.29 24.80 28.32
C ASP A 548 -6.59 24.36 29.01
N LYS A 549 -7.72 24.96 28.64
CA LYS A 549 -9.07 24.51 29.05
C LYS A 549 -9.53 23.34 28.16
N THR A 550 -8.85 22.21 28.26
CA THR A 550 -9.16 20.97 27.51
C THR A 550 -9.55 19.83 28.46
N THR A 551 -10.38 18.89 27.98
CA THR A 551 -10.81 17.69 28.73
C THR A 551 -9.64 16.89 29.31
N TYR A 552 -8.53 16.85 28.58
CA TYR A 552 -7.31 16.13 28.93
C TYR A 552 -6.09 17.07 28.90
N ASP A 553 -5.13 16.85 29.80
CA ASP A 553 -3.85 17.56 29.81
C ASP A 553 -2.89 16.95 28.76
N TYR A 554 -2.84 17.54 27.57
CA TYR A 554 -1.92 17.08 26.52
C TYR A 554 -0.44 17.16 26.93
N ASN A 555 -0.04 17.98 27.91
CA ASN A 555 1.34 18.00 28.40
C ASN A 555 1.66 16.71 29.18
N GLU A 556 0.68 16.19 29.92
CA GLU A 556 0.78 14.90 30.61
C GLU A 556 0.94 13.76 29.61
N VAL A 557 0.08 13.73 28.59
CA VAL A 557 0.08 12.69 27.54
C VAL A 557 1.41 12.69 26.79
N LEU A 558 1.90 13.85 26.34
CA LEU A 558 3.19 13.97 25.67
C LEU A 558 4.36 13.59 26.59
N HIS A 559 4.32 13.96 27.88
CA HIS A 559 5.35 13.57 28.83
C HIS A 559 5.39 12.05 29.05
N LYS A 560 4.22 11.41 29.20
CA LYS A 560 4.09 9.97 29.39
C LYS A 560 4.47 9.20 28.13
N SER A 561 3.99 9.58 26.95
CA SER A 561 4.38 8.92 25.69
C SER A 561 5.90 8.95 25.45
N ILE A 562 6.59 10.02 25.85
CA ILE A 562 8.06 10.05 25.81
C ILE A 562 8.68 9.07 26.82
N LEU A 563 8.09 8.87 28.01
CA LEU A 563 8.58 7.88 28.99
C LEU A 563 8.47 6.44 28.47
N PHE A 564 7.47 6.11 27.65
CA PHE A 564 7.41 4.82 26.94
C PHE A 564 8.64 4.59 26.05
N TYR A 565 8.98 5.54 25.17
CA TYR A 565 10.22 5.46 24.36
C TYR A 565 11.53 5.50 25.17
N GLU A 566 11.49 5.90 26.45
CA GLU A 566 12.64 5.73 27.34
C GLU A 566 12.68 4.35 28.00
N ALA A 567 11.53 3.67 28.13
CA ALA A 567 11.42 2.30 28.62
C ALA A 567 11.77 1.25 27.54
N GLN A 568 11.53 1.56 26.26
CA GLN A 568 11.94 0.73 25.12
C GLN A 568 13.46 0.73 24.84
N ARG A 569 14.29 1.52 25.53
CA ARG A 569 15.73 1.65 25.18
C ARG A 569 16.50 0.34 25.36
N ALA A 570 17.16 -0.13 24.31
CA ALA A 570 18.19 -1.16 24.35
C ALA A 570 19.58 -0.54 24.59
N GLY A 571 20.63 -1.35 24.80
CA GLY A 571 22.00 -0.87 24.98
C GLY A 571 22.34 -0.29 26.36
N PRO A 572 23.52 0.37 26.49
CA PRO A 572 23.96 1.01 27.73
C PRO A 572 23.22 2.34 27.96
N LEU A 573 22.45 2.45 29.03
CA LEU A 573 21.56 3.58 29.31
C LEU A 573 22.33 4.84 29.76
N PRO A 574 21.72 6.05 29.74
CA PRO A 574 22.38 7.27 30.21
C PRO A 574 22.62 7.22 31.74
N PRO A 575 23.87 7.14 32.24
CA PRO A 575 24.13 6.79 33.64
C PRO A 575 23.62 7.85 34.62
N ASN A 576 23.71 9.13 34.21
CA ASN A 576 23.29 10.28 35.01
C ASN A 576 21.88 10.82 34.64
N TYR A 577 21.16 10.16 33.72
CA TYR A 577 19.85 10.68 33.26
C TYR A 577 18.80 9.61 32.90
N ASN A 578 18.94 8.34 33.32
CA ASN A 578 17.86 7.37 33.16
C ASN A 578 16.63 7.76 34.03
N ARG A 579 15.51 8.13 33.38
CA ARG A 579 14.21 8.41 34.04
C ARG A 579 13.38 7.16 34.31
N ILE A 580 13.78 6.00 33.81
CA ILE A 580 13.11 4.71 33.97
C ILE A 580 13.99 3.84 34.88
N PRO A 581 14.02 4.09 36.20
CA PRO A 581 15.01 3.49 37.11
C PRO A 581 14.80 1.98 37.33
N TRP A 582 13.73 1.39 36.80
CA TRP A 582 13.50 -0.06 36.75
C TRP A 582 14.02 -0.74 35.47
N ARG A 583 14.52 0.03 34.49
CA ARG A 583 15.33 -0.45 33.36
C ARG A 583 16.82 -0.25 33.68
N GLY A 584 17.65 -1.21 33.29
CA GLY A 584 19.11 -1.16 33.33
C GLY A 584 19.73 -1.33 31.94
N ASP A 585 21.05 -1.53 31.89
CA ASP A 585 21.77 -1.73 30.64
C ASP A 585 21.43 -3.12 30.06
N SER A 586 21.14 -3.21 28.77
CA SER A 586 20.75 -4.47 28.12
C SER A 586 21.41 -4.66 26.77
N THR A 587 21.53 -5.92 26.32
CA THR A 587 22.03 -6.30 24.98
C THR A 587 23.33 -5.58 24.58
N LEU A 588 24.27 -5.49 25.54
CA LEU A 588 25.50 -4.69 25.44
C LEU A 588 26.46 -5.13 24.34
N LYS A 589 26.32 -6.38 23.88
CA LYS A 589 27.13 -7.04 22.84
C LYS A 589 26.48 -7.08 21.45
N ASP A 590 25.31 -6.45 21.26
CA ASP A 590 24.67 -6.36 19.94
C ASP A 590 25.67 -5.86 18.88
N GLY A 591 25.95 -6.70 17.86
CA GLY A 591 26.86 -6.41 16.76
C GLY A 591 28.34 -6.80 16.96
N CYS A 592 28.75 -7.21 18.16
CA CYS A 592 30.13 -7.65 18.41
C CYS A 592 30.57 -8.83 17.52
N SER A 593 29.63 -9.70 17.12
CA SER A 593 29.83 -10.82 16.19
C SER A 593 30.25 -10.41 14.77
N ILE A 594 29.95 -9.17 14.36
CA ILE A 594 30.35 -8.60 13.06
C ILE A 594 31.30 -7.40 13.22
N GLY A 595 31.86 -7.19 14.41
CA GLY A 595 32.75 -6.06 14.70
C GLY A 595 32.09 -4.67 14.76
N ALA A 596 30.75 -4.58 14.77
CA ALA A 596 30.01 -3.31 14.73
C ALA A 596 29.34 -2.96 16.07
N ASP A 597 29.22 -1.67 16.40
CA ASP A 597 28.44 -1.22 17.57
C ASP A 597 26.95 -1.10 17.24
N LEU A 598 26.23 -2.22 17.30
CA LEU A 598 24.78 -2.25 17.13
C LEU A 598 24.03 -2.12 18.46
N SER A 599 24.72 -1.87 19.58
CA SER A 599 24.06 -1.57 20.86
C SER A 599 23.20 -0.31 20.77
N GLY A 600 22.24 -0.14 21.66
CA GLY A 600 21.29 0.97 21.58
C GLY A 600 20.11 0.69 20.66
N GLY A 601 19.40 1.75 20.28
CA GLY A 601 18.11 1.64 19.59
C GLY A 601 16.96 1.41 20.55
N TRP A 602 15.82 0.99 20.01
CA TRP A 602 14.65 0.56 20.77
C TRP A 602 14.39 -0.92 20.59
N PHE A 603 13.96 -1.59 21.65
CA PHE A 603 13.16 -2.81 21.55
C PHE A 603 11.81 -2.46 20.96
N ASP A 604 11.31 -3.26 20.04
CA ASP A 604 10.17 -2.86 19.22
C ASP A 604 8.87 -2.75 20.04
N ALA A 605 8.47 -3.85 20.67
CA ALA A 605 7.16 -3.99 21.29
C ALA A 605 7.23 -4.51 22.73
N GLY A 606 6.53 -5.60 23.02
CA GLY A 606 6.56 -6.29 24.31
C GLY A 606 7.76 -7.23 24.50
N ASP A 607 8.61 -7.32 23.49
CA ASP A 607 9.76 -8.19 23.31
C ASP A 607 11.09 -7.44 23.50
N HIS A 608 12.20 -8.07 23.09
CA HIS A 608 13.52 -7.46 23.08
C HIS A 608 14.20 -7.55 21.71
N VAL A 609 13.48 -7.92 20.64
CA VAL A 609 13.98 -7.82 19.25
C VAL A 609 14.08 -6.33 18.85
N LYS A 610 14.98 -6.03 17.91
CA LYS A 610 15.12 -4.70 17.30
C LYS A 610 14.85 -4.77 15.81
N PHE A 611 13.58 -4.67 15.42
CA PHE A 611 13.19 -4.58 14.01
C PHE A 611 13.44 -3.16 13.48
N THR A 612 14.34 -3.02 12.49
CA THR A 612 14.75 -1.72 11.97
C THR A 612 13.62 -1.00 11.22
N PHE A 613 12.72 -1.72 10.54
CA PHE A 613 11.64 -1.12 9.72
C PHE A 613 10.59 -0.35 10.56
N PRO A 614 9.89 -0.93 11.56
CA PRO A 614 8.99 -0.20 12.44
C PRO A 614 9.71 0.85 13.31
N MET A 615 10.96 0.60 13.71
CA MET A 615 11.77 1.60 14.42
C MET A 615 12.06 2.83 13.55
N ALA A 616 12.40 2.63 12.28
CA ALA A 616 12.62 3.71 11.32
C ALA A 616 11.33 4.52 11.11
N PHE A 617 10.19 3.87 10.82
CA PHE A 617 8.89 4.55 10.71
C PHE A 617 8.57 5.37 11.97
N SER A 618 8.81 4.82 13.15
CA SER A 618 8.63 5.51 14.44
C SER A 618 9.49 6.77 14.52
N VAL A 619 10.76 6.71 14.09
CA VAL A 619 11.66 7.88 14.02
C VAL A 619 11.17 8.90 13.00
N THR A 620 10.70 8.48 11.82
CA THR A 620 10.15 9.39 10.79
C THR A 620 8.93 10.13 11.33
N MET A 621 7.99 9.41 11.94
CA MET A 621 6.74 9.95 12.48
C MET A 621 6.94 10.90 13.67
N LEU A 622 7.82 10.55 14.61
CA LEU A 622 8.19 11.42 15.73
C LEU A 622 8.95 12.67 15.24
N SER A 623 9.82 12.52 14.24
CA SER A 623 10.52 13.65 13.62
C SER A 623 9.58 14.54 12.83
N TRP A 624 8.56 13.99 12.16
CA TRP A 624 7.55 14.75 11.43
C TRP A 624 6.69 15.61 12.36
N GLY A 625 6.14 15.01 13.41
CA GLY A 625 5.42 15.76 14.45
C GLY A 625 6.31 16.76 15.18
N GLY A 626 7.59 16.41 15.42
CA GLY A 626 8.58 17.34 15.96
C GLY A 626 8.86 18.54 15.04
N ASN A 627 8.90 18.33 13.72
CA ASN A 627 9.07 19.38 12.72
C ASN A 627 7.84 20.30 12.62
N LEU A 628 6.63 19.73 12.46
CA LEU A 628 5.39 20.51 12.34
C LEU A 628 5.03 21.22 13.66
N PHE A 629 5.05 20.50 14.78
CA PHE A 629 4.45 20.94 16.04
C PHE A 629 5.50 21.33 17.09
N ARG A 630 6.70 21.75 16.66
CA ARG A 630 7.83 22.11 17.56
C ARG A 630 7.44 23.07 18.70
N LYS A 631 6.57 24.05 18.42
CA LYS A 631 6.05 25.00 19.42
C LYS A 631 5.18 24.33 20.49
N ALA A 632 4.41 23.29 20.14
CA ALA A 632 3.56 22.57 21.10
C ALA A 632 4.39 21.71 22.07
N TYR A 633 5.40 21.00 21.55
CA TYR A 633 6.38 20.29 22.38
C TYR A 633 7.18 21.25 23.30
N ALA A 634 7.39 22.51 22.88
CA ALA A 634 8.01 23.54 23.71
C ALA A 634 7.08 24.05 24.83
N ASP A 635 5.82 24.40 24.51
CA ASP A 635 4.84 24.83 25.53
C ASP A 635 4.54 23.72 26.55
N ALA A 636 4.54 22.45 26.13
CA ALA A 636 4.43 21.30 27.02
C ALA A 636 5.68 21.02 27.87
N GLY A 637 6.79 21.73 27.65
CA GLY A 637 8.04 21.58 28.41
C GLY A 637 8.84 20.30 28.09
N VAL A 638 8.56 19.65 26.96
CA VAL A 638 9.11 18.33 26.61
C VAL A 638 10.01 18.32 25.36
N LEU A 639 10.14 19.42 24.62
CA LEU A 639 10.93 19.50 23.38
C LEU A 639 12.36 18.94 23.52
N THR A 640 13.08 19.28 24.59
CA THR A 640 14.44 18.77 24.84
C THR A 640 14.46 17.25 25.08
N ARG A 641 13.37 16.69 25.62
CA ARG A 641 13.21 15.24 25.83
C ARG A 641 12.83 14.52 24.54
N LEU A 642 12.06 15.15 23.65
CA LEU A 642 11.84 14.64 22.29
C LEU A 642 13.14 14.66 21.45
N LEU A 643 13.92 15.74 21.51
CA LEU A 643 15.21 15.85 20.80
C LEU A 643 16.21 14.77 21.26
N GLY A 644 16.35 14.58 22.58
CA GLY A 644 17.17 13.48 23.13
C GLY A 644 16.58 12.08 22.89
N GLY A 645 15.25 11.98 22.83
CA GLY A 645 14.52 10.76 22.51
C GLY A 645 14.80 10.30 21.08
N ILE A 646 14.57 11.16 20.08
CA ILE A 646 14.80 10.87 18.65
C ILE A 646 16.30 10.66 18.34
N LYS A 647 17.21 11.36 19.02
CA LYS A 647 18.65 11.11 18.88
C LYS A 647 19.03 9.65 19.19
N TRP A 648 18.30 8.98 20.09
CA TRP A 648 18.63 7.63 20.54
C TRP A 648 18.58 6.56 19.43
N PRO A 649 17.44 6.33 18.75
CA PRO A 649 17.39 5.43 17.59
C PRO A 649 18.11 6.00 16.38
N VAL A 650 18.17 7.33 16.16
CA VAL A 650 18.95 7.90 15.04
C VAL A 650 20.43 7.51 15.12
N ASN A 651 21.00 7.49 16.32
CA ASN A 651 22.35 6.98 16.55
C ASN A 651 22.48 5.47 16.26
N TYR A 652 21.43 4.67 16.49
CA TYR A 652 21.41 3.24 16.14
C TYR A 652 21.26 3.03 14.63
N LEU A 653 20.30 3.68 13.97
CA LEU A 653 20.04 3.57 12.52
C LEU A 653 21.28 3.97 11.69
N MET A 654 22.05 4.97 12.14
CA MET A 654 23.33 5.31 11.49
C MET A 654 24.42 4.23 11.67
N ARG A 655 24.38 3.40 12.72
CA ARG A 655 25.32 2.27 12.91
C ARG A 655 24.82 0.97 12.30
N ALA A 656 23.50 0.82 12.16
CA ALA A 656 22.86 -0.26 11.41
C ALA A 656 23.18 -0.18 9.91
N HIS A 657 23.37 1.03 9.37
CA HIS A 657 23.96 1.24 8.05
C HIS A 657 25.49 1.03 8.11
N VAL A 658 25.90 -0.24 8.14
CA VAL A 658 27.29 -0.69 8.35
C VAL A 658 28.20 -0.28 7.19
N SER A 659 27.71 -0.38 5.95
CA SER A 659 28.38 0.07 4.74
C SER A 659 27.38 0.63 3.73
N LYS A 660 27.84 1.34 2.69
CA LYS A 660 26.98 2.11 1.75
C LYS A 660 25.81 1.31 1.13
N PHE A 661 25.94 -0.01 1.04
CA PHE A 661 24.93 -0.91 0.48
C PHE A 661 24.66 -2.09 1.41
N GLU A 662 24.62 -1.81 2.72
CA GLU A 662 24.37 -2.78 3.78
C GLU A 662 23.61 -2.10 4.93
N LEU A 663 22.48 -2.69 5.32
CA LEU A 663 21.67 -2.21 6.44
C LEU A 663 21.20 -3.39 7.29
N VAL A 664 21.54 -3.35 8.58
CA VAL A 664 21.02 -4.29 9.59
C VAL A 664 19.51 -4.11 9.73
N THR A 665 18.75 -5.13 9.36
CA THR A 665 17.29 -5.19 9.38
C THR A 665 16.75 -5.63 10.74
N GLN A 666 17.47 -6.52 11.42
CA GLN A 666 17.05 -7.14 12.67
C GLN A 666 18.25 -7.52 13.55
N VAL A 667 18.08 -7.43 14.88
CA VAL A 667 19.05 -7.88 15.88
C VAL A 667 18.35 -8.68 16.98
N GLY A 668 18.74 -9.95 17.12
CA GLY A 668 17.99 -11.00 17.83
C GLY A 668 17.04 -11.72 16.88
N ASN A 669 16.99 -13.05 16.94
CA ASN A 669 15.97 -13.83 16.23
C ASN A 669 14.61 -13.59 16.89
N GLY A 670 13.53 -13.59 16.10
CA GLY A 670 12.18 -13.32 16.60
C GLY A 670 11.63 -14.43 17.49
N GLU A 671 11.76 -15.67 17.05
CA GLU A 671 11.27 -16.86 17.77
C GLU A 671 12.04 -17.07 19.08
N ASP A 672 13.38 -17.07 19.04
CA ASP A 672 14.25 -17.21 20.22
C ASP A 672 13.96 -16.17 21.32
N ASP A 673 13.79 -14.90 20.94
CA ASP A 673 13.49 -13.81 21.88
C ASP A 673 12.07 -13.93 22.42
N HIS A 674 11.14 -14.47 21.61
CA HIS A 674 9.74 -14.58 21.99
C HIS A 674 9.48 -15.76 22.94
N GLU A 675 10.24 -16.87 22.84
CA GLU A 675 10.26 -17.96 23.83
C GLU A 675 10.72 -17.52 25.25
N ILE A 676 11.38 -16.37 25.38
CA ILE A 676 11.91 -15.87 26.66
C ILE A 676 10.99 -14.79 27.25
N TRP A 677 10.29 -15.10 28.34
CA TRP A 677 9.60 -14.07 29.16
C TRP A 677 10.47 -13.57 30.33
N GLY A 678 11.42 -12.66 30.07
CA GLY A 678 12.43 -12.24 31.05
C GLY A 678 12.71 -10.73 31.16
N ARG A 679 13.79 -10.38 31.86
CA ARG A 679 14.34 -9.01 31.92
C ARG A 679 15.41 -8.84 30.82
N PRO A 680 15.41 -7.74 30.04
CA PRO A 680 16.40 -7.54 28.97
C PRO A 680 17.84 -7.38 29.51
N GLU A 681 17.99 -6.98 30.77
CA GLU A 681 19.28 -6.92 31.48
C GLU A 681 19.83 -8.30 31.87
N GLN A 682 19.07 -9.38 31.64
CA GLN A 682 19.41 -10.77 31.96
C GLN A 682 19.33 -11.71 30.74
N LEU A 683 19.19 -11.17 29.53
CA LEU A 683 19.36 -11.97 28.32
C LEU A 683 20.83 -12.40 28.20
N THR A 684 21.05 -13.67 27.89
CA THR A 684 22.38 -14.29 27.79
C THR A 684 22.52 -15.06 26.48
N GLY A 685 23.71 -15.07 25.91
CA GLY A 685 24.01 -15.79 24.67
C GLY A 685 24.04 -14.90 23.43
N ALA A 686 24.20 -15.53 22.26
CA ALA A 686 24.31 -14.81 20.99
C ALA A 686 22.94 -14.27 20.55
N ARG A 687 22.93 -13.02 20.08
CA ARG A 687 21.79 -12.42 19.38
C ARG A 687 22.18 -12.26 17.92
N PRO A 688 21.58 -13.02 16.97
CA PRO A 688 21.98 -12.96 15.57
C PRO A 688 21.71 -11.58 14.97
N ILE A 689 22.50 -11.23 13.95
CA ILE A 689 22.44 -9.97 13.23
C ILE A 689 22.05 -10.29 11.80
N TYR A 690 20.98 -9.67 11.32
CA TYR A 690 20.49 -9.84 9.95
C TYR A 690 20.61 -8.53 9.19
N SER A 691 21.10 -8.59 7.95
CA SER A 691 21.37 -7.43 7.10
C SER A 691 20.86 -7.66 5.68
N ILE A 692 20.27 -6.62 5.09
CA ILE A 692 20.12 -6.53 3.64
C ILE A 692 21.43 -6.03 3.02
N THR A 693 21.73 -6.48 1.81
CA THR A 693 22.94 -6.18 1.05
C THR A 693 22.62 -5.91 -0.43
N LYS A 694 23.64 -5.68 -1.26
CA LYS A 694 23.48 -5.61 -2.74
C LYS A 694 22.84 -6.86 -3.36
N THR A 695 23.12 -8.04 -2.80
CA THR A 695 22.64 -9.34 -3.32
C THR A 695 21.43 -9.87 -2.55
N LEU A 696 21.18 -9.33 -1.35
CA LEU A 696 20.00 -9.57 -0.54
C LEU A 696 19.28 -8.23 -0.30
N PRO A 697 18.64 -7.63 -1.33
CA PRO A 697 18.09 -6.27 -1.27
C PRO A 697 16.87 -6.13 -0.35
N GLY A 698 16.62 -4.91 0.12
CA GLY A 698 15.45 -4.59 0.93
C GLY A 698 15.06 -3.12 0.83
N SER A 699 14.35 -2.78 -0.25
CA SER A 699 14.03 -1.38 -0.57
C SER A 699 13.14 -0.71 0.49
N GLU A 700 12.23 -1.44 1.14
CA GLU A 700 11.32 -0.90 2.16
C GLU A 700 12.11 -0.32 3.34
N VAL A 701 12.88 -1.19 4.01
CA VAL A 701 13.60 -0.86 5.23
C VAL A 701 14.76 0.12 4.98
N ALA A 702 15.42 0.02 3.81
CA ALA A 702 16.42 1.00 3.41
C ALA A 702 15.82 2.40 3.17
N ALA A 703 14.69 2.49 2.44
CA ALA A 703 14.06 3.76 2.15
C ALA A 703 13.34 4.37 3.37
N GLU A 704 12.66 3.59 4.22
CA GLU A 704 12.12 4.13 5.47
C GLU A 704 13.25 4.59 6.42
N THR A 705 14.39 3.88 6.47
CA THR A 705 15.54 4.36 7.25
C THR A 705 16.13 5.65 6.64
N ALA A 706 16.14 5.79 5.32
CA ALA A 706 16.47 7.06 4.66
C ALA A 706 15.47 8.18 5.00
N ALA A 707 14.16 7.90 5.00
CA ALA A 707 13.10 8.84 5.40
C ALA A 707 13.27 9.28 6.86
N ALA A 708 13.51 8.33 7.77
CA ALA A 708 13.73 8.55 9.19
C ALA A 708 14.92 9.48 9.45
N LEU A 709 16.07 9.17 8.85
CA LEU A 709 17.29 9.95 9.00
C LEU A 709 17.18 11.32 8.30
N ALA A 710 16.50 11.42 7.17
CA ALA A 710 16.22 12.71 6.51
C ALA A 710 15.29 13.60 7.33
N ALA A 711 14.16 13.07 7.83
CA ALA A 711 13.22 13.79 8.69
C ALA A 711 13.87 14.25 10.01
N ALA A 712 14.65 13.37 10.63
CA ALA A 712 15.44 13.67 11.82
C ALA A 712 16.52 14.73 11.55
N SER A 713 17.18 14.72 10.38
CA SER A 713 18.17 15.74 10.02
C SER A 713 17.61 17.17 9.98
N ILE A 714 16.32 17.32 9.70
CA ILE A 714 15.63 18.62 9.74
C ILE A 714 15.34 18.99 11.20
N PHE A 715 14.78 18.07 11.99
CA PHE A 715 14.34 18.33 13.36
C PHE A 715 15.51 18.59 14.32
N LEU A 716 16.60 17.81 14.17
CA LEU A 716 17.81 17.87 14.98
C LEU A 716 18.74 19.01 14.59
N ARG A 717 18.60 19.59 13.38
CA ARG A 717 19.55 20.55 12.76
C ARG A 717 19.99 21.70 13.69
N ARG A 718 19.04 22.24 14.45
CA ARG A 718 19.24 23.41 15.34
C ARG A 718 19.84 23.10 16.71
N THR A 719 19.95 21.82 17.11
CA THR A 719 20.33 21.44 18.48
C THR A 719 21.41 20.35 18.52
N HIS A 720 21.46 19.49 17.51
CA HIS A 720 22.43 18.39 17.38
C HIS A 720 23.04 18.39 15.96
N ARG A 721 23.62 19.53 15.55
CA ARG A 721 24.12 19.78 14.17
C ARG A 721 25.01 18.67 13.61
N ARG A 722 25.95 18.11 14.40
CA ARG A 722 26.82 17.00 13.97
C ARG A 722 26.01 15.74 13.59
N ILE A 723 25.08 15.33 14.46
CA ILE A 723 24.17 14.19 14.20
C ILE A 723 23.29 14.46 12.97
N ALA A 724 22.79 15.69 12.80
CA ALA A 724 21.98 16.04 11.64
C ALA A 724 22.76 15.95 10.30
N ILE A 725 24.05 16.29 10.31
CA ILE A 725 24.94 16.18 9.13
C ILE A 725 25.25 14.70 8.82
N GLN A 726 25.49 13.88 9.85
CA GLN A 726 25.69 12.43 9.68
C GLN A 726 24.41 11.76 9.18
N ALA A 727 23.25 12.04 9.79
CA ALA A 727 21.98 11.46 9.40
C ALA A 727 21.63 11.76 7.94
N ILE A 728 21.83 13.00 7.46
CA ILE A 728 21.55 13.31 6.04
C ILE A 728 22.59 12.74 5.07
N ARG A 729 23.78 12.32 5.52
CA ARG A 729 24.70 11.53 4.69
C ARG A 729 24.18 10.10 4.55
N HIS A 730 23.96 9.40 5.66
CA HIS A 730 23.46 8.02 5.67
C HIS A 730 22.11 7.91 4.93
N ALA A 731 21.21 8.90 5.06
CA ALA A 731 19.95 8.93 4.34
C ALA A 731 20.10 8.96 2.80
N LYS A 732 21.12 9.67 2.27
CA LYS A 732 21.39 9.68 0.82
C LYS A 732 21.93 8.34 0.34
N GLU A 733 22.88 7.78 1.08
CA GLU A 733 23.53 6.50 0.79
C GLU A 733 22.49 5.35 0.83
N LEU A 734 21.63 5.32 1.85
CA LEU A 734 20.52 4.36 1.97
C LEU A 734 19.43 4.49 0.89
N TYR A 735 19.15 5.71 0.41
CA TYR A 735 18.20 5.87 -0.71
C TYR A 735 18.81 5.47 -2.05
N GLU A 736 20.11 5.69 -2.25
CA GLU A 736 20.84 5.12 -3.39
C GLU A 736 20.81 3.58 -3.33
N PHE A 737 21.00 2.99 -2.14
CA PHE A 737 20.84 1.54 -1.94
C PHE A 737 19.41 1.07 -2.30
N ALA A 738 18.38 1.65 -1.69
CA ALA A 738 16.98 1.27 -1.88
C ALA A 738 16.49 1.42 -3.33
N THR A 739 17.02 2.39 -4.09
CA THR A 739 16.65 2.63 -5.49
C THR A 739 17.47 1.81 -6.49
N LYS A 740 18.76 1.54 -6.20
CA LYS A 740 19.66 0.80 -7.10
C LYS A 740 19.54 -0.72 -6.97
N TYR A 741 19.32 -1.23 -5.76
CA TYR A 741 19.20 -2.65 -5.46
C TYR A 741 17.78 -2.91 -4.96
N ARG A 742 16.85 -3.11 -5.90
CA ARG A 742 15.43 -3.31 -5.59
C ARG A 742 15.11 -4.74 -5.19
N GLY A 743 14.23 -4.89 -4.21
CA GLY A 743 13.68 -6.18 -3.78
C GLY A 743 13.07 -6.08 -2.38
N HIS A 744 12.27 -7.08 -2.02
CA HIS A 744 11.52 -7.12 -0.78
C HIS A 744 12.39 -7.60 0.39
N TYR A 745 12.51 -6.77 1.44
CA TYR A 745 13.44 -7.04 2.54
C TYR A 745 13.14 -8.33 3.32
N HIS A 746 11.88 -8.78 3.33
CA HIS A 746 11.45 -10.02 3.98
C HIS A 746 11.79 -11.30 3.20
N ILE A 747 12.23 -11.19 1.94
CA ILE A 747 12.84 -12.31 1.20
C ILE A 747 14.33 -12.41 1.56
N SER A 748 14.97 -11.26 1.78
CA SER A 748 16.39 -11.09 2.12
C SER A 748 16.71 -11.27 3.61
N THR A 749 15.69 -11.20 4.47
CA THR A 749 15.72 -11.58 5.89
C THR A 749 14.42 -12.34 6.19
N PRO A 750 14.34 -13.64 5.87
CA PRO A 750 13.13 -14.45 6.10
C PRO A 750 12.60 -14.38 7.55
N GLU A 751 13.49 -14.15 8.51
CA GLU A 751 13.22 -14.09 9.95
C GLU A 751 12.34 -12.91 10.39
N VAL A 752 12.05 -11.95 9.51
CA VAL A 752 11.04 -10.89 9.76
C VAL A 752 9.63 -11.27 9.29
N THR A 753 9.45 -12.38 8.56
CA THR A 753 8.22 -12.64 7.78
C THR A 753 6.98 -12.77 8.66
N GLU A 754 7.08 -13.44 9.81
CA GLU A 754 5.95 -13.61 10.73
C GLU A 754 5.75 -12.44 11.70
N PHE A 755 6.56 -11.37 11.58
CA PHE A 755 6.54 -10.21 12.49
C PHE A 755 6.26 -8.89 11.75
N TYR A 756 7.08 -8.56 10.75
CA TYR A 756 7.12 -7.26 10.08
C TYR A 756 7.30 -7.38 8.54
N ARG A 757 6.78 -8.46 7.95
CA ARG A 757 6.66 -8.62 6.49
C ARG A 757 6.06 -7.36 5.84
N SER A 758 6.64 -6.91 4.73
CA SER A 758 5.97 -5.88 3.93
C SER A 758 4.86 -6.48 3.08
N HIS A 759 3.69 -5.84 3.10
CA HIS A 759 2.50 -6.22 2.34
C HIS A 759 2.17 -5.18 1.26
N SER A 760 2.46 -3.89 1.46
CA SER A 760 2.39 -2.86 0.41
C SER A 760 3.55 -2.95 -0.61
N GLY A 761 4.67 -3.55 -0.22
CA GLY A 761 5.93 -3.47 -0.96
C GLY A 761 6.59 -2.10 -0.78
N TYR A 762 7.70 -1.88 -1.50
CA TYR A 762 8.62 -0.74 -1.29
C TYR A 762 8.30 0.55 -2.06
N GLU A 763 7.30 0.54 -2.93
CA GLU A 763 7.14 1.63 -3.91
C GLU A 763 6.72 2.96 -3.25
N ASP A 764 5.90 2.91 -2.19
CA ASP A 764 5.56 4.12 -1.45
C ASP A 764 6.60 4.58 -0.43
N GLU A 765 7.51 3.72 0.06
CA GLU A 765 8.75 4.17 0.70
C GLU A 765 9.65 4.94 -0.26
N LEU A 766 9.81 4.47 -1.51
CA LEU A 766 10.63 5.18 -2.51
C LEU A 766 10.09 6.59 -2.79
N ILE A 767 8.76 6.77 -2.77
CA ILE A 767 8.10 8.08 -2.88
C ILE A 767 8.28 8.90 -1.58
N TRP A 768 8.02 8.28 -0.42
CA TRP A 768 8.09 8.88 0.91
C TRP A 768 9.49 9.39 1.26
N ALA A 769 10.50 8.56 1.06
CA ALA A 769 11.90 8.87 1.32
C ALA A 769 12.45 9.91 0.32
N GLY A 770 12.07 9.84 -0.95
CA GLY A 770 12.41 10.88 -1.94
C GLY A 770 11.82 12.25 -1.55
N ALA A 771 10.55 12.30 -1.15
CA ALA A 771 9.92 13.52 -0.64
C ALA A 771 10.63 14.06 0.62
N TRP A 772 11.01 13.20 1.57
CA TRP A 772 11.79 13.60 2.76
C TRP A 772 13.19 14.10 2.42
N LEU A 773 13.91 13.43 1.51
CA LEU A 773 15.24 13.82 1.07
C LEU A 773 15.23 15.14 0.30
N TYR A 774 14.26 15.36 -0.59
CA TYR A 774 14.05 16.68 -1.19
C TYR A 774 13.77 17.73 -0.11
N LYS A 775 12.88 17.45 0.85
CA LYS A 775 12.55 18.39 1.93
C LYS A 775 13.76 18.74 2.79
N ALA A 776 14.68 17.79 3.01
CA ALA A 776 15.89 17.96 3.81
C ALA A 776 17.06 18.62 3.07
N THR A 777 17.19 18.39 1.75
CA THR A 777 18.38 18.75 0.94
C THR A 777 18.14 19.78 -0.16
N LYS A 778 16.91 19.91 -0.66
CA LYS A 778 16.51 20.67 -1.87
C LYS A 778 17.16 20.22 -3.19
N ILE A 779 17.79 19.05 -3.22
CA ILE A 779 18.30 18.43 -4.46
C ILE A 779 17.11 17.91 -5.27
N LYS A 780 16.88 18.48 -6.46
CA LYS A 780 15.69 18.24 -7.30
C LYS A 780 15.43 16.76 -7.59
N LYS A 781 16.50 15.99 -7.86
CA LYS A 781 16.43 14.55 -8.16
C LYS A 781 15.48 13.79 -7.22
N TYR A 782 15.57 13.99 -5.91
CA TYR A 782 14.72 13.24 -4.97
C TYR A 782 13.21 13.55 -5.08
N LEU A 783 12.84 14.73 -5.60
CA LEU A 783 11.45 15.06 -5.93
C LEU A 783 11.06 14.49 -7.29
N GLU A 784 11.97 14.49 -8.26
CA GLU A 784 11.77 13.88 -9.58
C GLU A 784 11.60 12.36 -9.45
N ASP A 785 12.49 11.68 -8.73
CA ASP A 785 12.40 10.26 -8.34
C ASP A 785 11.05 9.97 -7.64
N ALA A 786 10.67 10.77 -6.63
CA ALA A 786 9.41 10.58 -5.92
C ALA A 786 8.18 10.77 -6.83
N LYS A 787 8.21 11.74 -7.75
CA LYS A 787 7.15 11.95 -8.75
C LYS A 787 7.06 10.81 -9.74
N GLN A 788 8.19 10.34 -10.26
CA GLN A 788 8.24 9.22 -11.21
C GLN A 788 7.67 7.95 -10.60
N ASN A 789 8.08 7.59 -9.38
CA ASN A 789 7.54 6.41 -8.67
C ASN A 789 6.03 6.57 -8.37
N PHE A 790 5.57 7.79 -8.01
CA PHE A 790 4.15 8.07 -7.79
C PHE A 790 3.29 7.90 -9.06
N VAL A 791 3.82 8.31 -10.22
CA VAL A 791 3.14 8.08 -11.52
C VAL A 791 3.20 6.59 -11.90
N ARG A 792 4.37 5.95 -11.75
CA ARG A 792 4.62 4.54 -12.13
C ARG A 792 3.64 3.56 -11.49
N ILE A 793 3.25 3.75 -10.23
CA ILE A 793 2.27 2.88 -9.55
C ILE A 793 0.81 3.37 -9.65
N GLY A 794 0.53 4.41 -10.43
CA GLY A 794 -0.81 4.99 -10.53
C GLY A 794 -1.31 5.61 -9.23
N ALA A 795 -0.41 6.06 -8.35
CA ALA A 795 -0.71 6.41 -6.95
C ALA A 795 -1.76 7.52 -6.77
N GLY A 796 -1.97 8.37 -7.78
CA GLY A 796 -3.04 9.38 -7.79
C GLY A 796 -4.45 8.79 -7.72
N TYR A 797 -4.64 7.57 -8.22
CA TYR A 797 -5.93 6.86 -8.20
C TYR A 797 -6.07 5.96 -6.96
N GLN A 798 -4.97 5.46 -6.41
CA GLN A 798 -4.98 4.62 -5.22
C GLN A 798 -5.51 5.34 -3.97
N THR A 799 -6.26 4.61 -3.14
CA THR A 799 -6.80 5.10 -1.86
C THR A 799 -6.40 4.11 -0.75
N PRO A 800 -5.29 4.33 -0.03
CA PRO A 800 -4.74 3.33 0.87
C PRO A 800 -5.70 2.98 2.01
N GLY A 801 -5.68 1.72 2.45
CA GLY A 801 -6.53 1.22 3.52
C GLY A 801 -6.22 1.82 4.90
N GLU A 802 -4.98 2.29 5.06
CA GLU A 802 -4.37 2.66 6.34
C GLU A 802 -3.21 3.64 6.13
N PHE A 803 -2.48 3.95 7.21
CA PHE A 803 -1.16 4.57 7.20
C PHE A 803 -0.38 3.99 8.38
N SER A 804 0.79 3.41 8.14
CA SER A 804 1.43 2.48 9.07
C SER A 804 2.94 2.34 8.86
N TRP A 805 3.57 1.44 9.61
CA TRP A 805 4.97 1.06 9.42
C TRP A 805 5.22 0.35 8.09
N ASP A 806 4.20 -0.22 7.45
CA ASP A 806 4.24 -0.77 6.11
C ASP A 806 3.80 0.31 5.11
N HIS A 807 2.53 0.72 5.13
CA HIS A 807 1.99 1.56 4.07
C HIS A 807 2.14 3.07 4.35
N LYS A 808 2.95 3.76 3.52
CA LYS A 808 3.34 5.18 3.63
C LYS A 808 2.59 6.13 2.69
N LEU A 809 1.89 5.61 1.67
CA LEU A 809 1.47 6.40 0.51
C LEU A 809 0.69 7.69 0.83
N VAL A 810 -0.19 7.70 1.83
CA VAL A 810 -0.92 8.93 2.19
C VAL A 810 -0.01 9.94 2.91
N GLY A 811 0.96 9.50 3.71
CA GLY A 811 2.00 10.38 4.26
C GLY A 811 2.83 11.03 3.14
N ALA A 812 3.23 10.24 2.15
CA ALA A 812 3.91 10.73 0.95
C ALA A 812 3.05 11.77 0.18
N LYS A 813 1.74 11.54 0.04
CA LYS A 813 0.80 12.52 -0.52
C LYS A 813 0.77 13.83 0.27
N VAL A 814 0.77 13.80 1.61
CA VAL A 814 0.83 15.04 2.43
C VAL A 814 2.13 15.80 2.17
N LEU A 815 3.28 15.12 2.12
CA LEU A 815 4.57 15.78 1.84
C LEU A 815 4.64 16.35 0.43
N LEU A 816 4.21 15.60 -0.59
CA LEU A 816 4.21 16.08 -1.97
C LEU A 816 3.23 17.25 -2.18
N ALA A 817 2.08 17.24 -1.49
CA ALA A 817 1.18 18.39 -1.44
C ALA A 817 1.82 19.63 -0.79
N GLU A 818 2.60 19.46 0.29
CA GLU A 818 3.36 20.54 0.95
C GLU A 818 4.52 21.06 0.07
N ILE A 819 5.14 20.18 -0.71
CA ILE A 819 6.30 20.49 -1.55
C ILE A 819 5.90 21.18 -2.87
N THR A 820 4.74 20.82 -3.44
CA THR A 820 4.36 21.22 -4.81
C THR A 820 3.06 22.03 -4.91
N GLY A 821 2.16 21.91 -3.93
CA GLY A 821 0.78 22.41 -4.03
C GLY A 821 -0.13 21.63 -5.00
N GLU A 822 0.37 20.60 -5.70
CA GLU A 822 -0.35 19.95 -6.80
C GLU A 822 -1.63 19.22 -6.37
N ALA A 823 -2.68 19.38 -7.17
CA ALA A 823 -4.03 18.91 -6.84
C ALA A 823 -4.13 17.39 -6.70
N VAL A 824 -3.36 16.60 -7.46
CA VAL A 824 -3.41 15.12 -7.42
C VAL A 824 -3.12 14.57 -6.01
N TYR A 825 -2.14 15.13 -5.32
CA TYR A 825 -1.80 14.75 -3.95
C TYR A 825 -2.91 15.16 -2.98
N ARG A 826 -3.41 16.40 -3.12
CA ARG A 826 -4.45 16.98 -2.25
C ARG A 826 -5.77 16.20 -2.36
N THR A 827 -6.21 15.86 -3.56
CA THR A 827 -7.37 14.99 -3.81
C THR A 827 -7.19 13.60 -3.20
N GLY A 828 -5.98 13.02 -3.28
CA GLY A 828 -5.65 11.75 -2.65
C GLY A 828 -5.76 11.79 -1.11
N ILE A 829 -5.28 12.86 -0.47
CA ILE A 829 -5.42 13.10 0.97
C ILE A 829 -6.90 13.24 1.35
N GLU A 830 -7.67 14.04 0.59
CA GLU A 830 -9.09 14.24 0.90
C GLU A 830 -9.90 12.96 0.77
N ARG A 831 -9.60 12.13 -0.24
CA ARG A 831 -10.25 10.84 -0.43
C ARG A 831 -9.94 9.86 0.70
N TYR A 832 -8.68 9.77 1.13
CA TYR A 832 -8.28 8.99 2.31
C TYR A 832 -9.00 9.47 3.58
N MET A 833 -8.89 10.77 3.90
CA MET A 833 -9.51 11.32 5.12
C MET A 833 -11.04 11.16 5.09
N THR A 834 -11.68 11.31 3.93
CA THR A 834 -13.12 11.04 3.78
C THR A 834 -13.42 9.56 4.08
N ARG A 835 -12.67 8.61 3.50
CA ARG A 835 -12.81 7.16 3.81
C ARG A 835 -12.67 6.88 5.31
N MET A 836 -11.62 7.41 5.97
CA MET A 836 -11.41 7.22 7.42
C MET A 836 -12.54 7.82 8.27
N MET A 837 -13.13 8.94 7.85
CA MET A 837 -14.23 9.60 8.56
C MET A 837 -15.60 8.94 8.33
N THR A 838 -15.88 8.40 7.13
CA THR A 838 -17.23 7.94 6.75
C THR A 838 -17.37 6.43 6.56
N ALA A 839 -16.40 5.76 5.93
CA ALA A 839 -16.56 4.40 5.38
C ALA A 839 -15.82 3.30 6.16
N VAL A 840 -14.81 3.63 6.97
CA VAL A 840 -14.16 2.64 7.85
C VAL A 840 -15.09 2.31 9.03
N PRO A 841 -15.21 1.02 9.42
CA PRO A 841 -15.99 0.59 10.59
C PRO A 841 -15.62 1.33 11.88
N LYS A 842 -16.56 1.38 12.81
CA LYS A 842 -16.42 2.06 14.10
C LYS A 842 -16.97 1.20 15.22
N THR A 843 -16.39 1.32 16.42
CA THR A 843 -17.01 0.79 17.65
C THR A 843 -18.29 1.57 18.00
N PRO A 844 -19.16 1.06 18.89
CA PRO A 844 -20.35 1.80 19.34
C PRO A 844 -20.06 3.20 19.91
N GLN A 845 -18.88 3.40 20.50
CA GLN A 845 -18.40 4.69 21.03
C GLN A 845 -17.91 5.65 19.92
N GLY A 846 -17.83 5.19 18.66
CA GLY A 846 -17.38 5.98 17.52
C GLY A 846 -15.87 6.03 17.32
N LEU A 847 -15.12 5.10 17.90
CA LEU A 847 -13.69 4.88 17.60
C LEU A 847 -13.60 4.18 16.25
N VAL A 848 -12.85 4.76 15.31
CA VAL A 848 -12.59 4.15 13.99
C VAL A 848 -11.71 2.92 14.16
N TRP A 849 -12.04 1.86 13.42
CA TRP A 849 -11.51 0.52 13.59
C TRP A 849 -11.05 -0.03 12.21
N PRO A 850 -9.82 0.28 11.76
CA PRO A 850 -9.36 -0.04 10.40
C PRO A 850 -8.93 -1.50 10.21
N ASN A 851 -8.51 -2.16 11.30
CA ASN A 851 -7.87 -3.47 11.34
C ASN A 851 -8.10 -4.05 12.74
N GLU A 852 -8.14 -5.38 12.89
CA GLU A 852 -8.24 -6.04 14.19
C GLU A 852 -6.96 -5.97 15.02
N TRP A 853 -5.80 -5.85 14.36
CA TRP A 853 -4.49 -5.79 14.98
C TRP A 853 -4.10 -4.35 15.29
N ALA A 854 -4.31 -3.93 16.55
CA ALA A 854 -4.08 -2.57 17.02
C ALA A 854 -4.84 -1.47 16.25
N PRO A 855 -6.19 -1.44 16.29
CA PRO A 855 -7.00 -0.36 15.72
C PRO A 855 -6.60 1.04 16.22
N ASN A 856 -6.15 1.17 17.48
CA ASN A 856 -5.71 2.45 18.03
C ASN A 856 -4.53 3.04 17.26
N ARG A 857 -3.54 2.22 16.88
CA ARG A 857 -2.36 2.62 16.11
C ARG A 857 -2.75 3.23 14.76
N TYR A 858 -3.57 2.52 13.99
CA TYR A 858 -3.99 2.98 12.67
C TYR A 858 -4.87 4.24 12.73
N THR A 859 -5.76 4.32 13.70
CA THR A 859 -6.62 5.49 13.91
C THR A 859 -5.84 6.71 14.43
N ALA A 860 -4.81 6.50 15.25
CA ALA A 860 -3.90 7.56 15.68
C ALA A 860 -2.99 8.06 14.54
N ASN A 861 -2.54 7.15 13.67
CA ASN A 861 -1.83 7.49 12.43
C ASN A 861 -2.72 8.31 11.47
N ALA A 862 -3.99 7.94 11.31
CA ALA A 862 -4.95 8.72 10.53
C ALA A 862 -5.26 10.09 11.15
N ALA A 863 -5.31 10.19 12.49
CA ALA A 863 -5.42 11.46 13.20
C ALA A 863 -4.20 12.37 12.94
N MET A 864 -2.98 11.81 12.93
CA MET A 864 -1.76 12.54 12.53
C MET A 864 -1.84 13.03 11.07
N ILE A 865 -2.27 12.18 10.12
CA ILE A 865 -2.46 12.59 8.71
C ILE A 865 -3.46 13.75 8.60
N GLY A 866 -4.59 13.69 9.31
CA GLY A 866 -5.59 14.77 9.31
C GLY A 866 -5.05 16.10 9.86
N LEU A 867 -4.23 16.04 10.91
CA LEU A 867 -3.60 17.23 11.51
C LEU A 867 -2.45 17.77 10.64
N ALA A 868 -1.66 16.92 10.00
CA ALA A 868 -0.61 17.32 9.06
C ALA A 868 -1.20 17.94 7.79
N ALA A 869 -2.25 17.33 7.21
CA ALA A 869 -3.00 17.89 6.09
C ALA A 869 -3.64 19.25 6.42
N SER A 870 -4.01 19.47 7.68
CA SER A 870 -4.55 20.74 8.18
C SER A 870 -3.50 21.86 8.33
N MET A 871 -2.21 21.53 8.19
CA MET A 871 -1.09 22.50 8.13
C MET A 871 -0.70 22.90 6.70
N LEU A 872 -1.32 22.29 5.67
CA LEU A 872 -1.05 22.63 4.27
C LEU A 872 -1.53 24.04 3.90
N ASP A 873 -0.79 24.69 3.00
CA ASP A 873 -1.14 25.95 2.36
C ASP A 873 -1.20 25.73 0.82
N PRO A 874 -2.26 26.17 0.10
CA PRO A 874 -3.52 26.67 0.65
C PRO A 874 -4.22 25.65 1.56
N PRO A 875 -5.09 26.06 2.50
CA PRO A 875 -5.79 25.15 3.41
C PRO A 875 -6.55 24.02 2.69
N MET A 876 -6.63 22.85 3.32
CA MET A 876 -7.47 21.74 2.84
C MET A 876 -8.96 22.08 3.02
N PRO A 877 -9.86 21.76 2.06
CA PRO A 877 -11.28 22.14 2.13
C PRO A 877 -12.00 21.68 3.39
N LYS A 878 -11.65 20.48 3.88
CA LYS A 878 -12.23 19.85 5.08
C LYS A 878 -11.36 20.00 6.34
N LYS A 879 -10.44 20.97 6.40
CA LYS A 879 -9.49 21.21 7.51
C LYS A 879 -10.12 21.09 8.90
N SER A 880 -11.21 21.81 9.17
CA SER A 880 -11.86 21.78 10.49
C SER A 880 -12.41 20.39 10.86
N ALA A 881 -12.93 19.65 9.88
CA ALA A 881 -13.40 18.28 10.08
C ALA A 881 -12.25 17.31 10.35
N TYR A 882 -11.07 17.49 9.74
CA TYR A 882 -9.89 16.68 10.04
C TYR A 882 -9.36 16.92 11.46
N ILE A 883 -9.41 18.17 11.95
CA ILE A 883 -9.00 18.52 13.32
C ILE A 883 -9.98 17.94 14.35
N GLU A 884 -11.30 18.10 14.14
CA GLU A 884 -12.31 17.54 15.03
C GLU A 884 -12.37 16.00 14.98
N PHE A 885 -12.12 15.39 13.82
CA PHE A 885 -11.88 13.95 13.71
C PHE A 885 -10.73 13.50 14.60
N ALA A 886 -9.54 14.10 14.42
CA ALA A 886 -8.36 13.75 15.21
C ALA A 886 -8.60 13.95 16.71
N LYS A 887 -9.28 15.03 17.10
CA LYS A 887 -9.68 15.33 18.48
C LYS A 887 -10.58 14.24 19.06
N LYS A 888 -11.69 13.90 18.38
CA LYS A 888 -12.61 12.85 18.83
C LYS A 888 -11.91 11.49 18.97
N GLN A 889 -11.12 11.09 17.98
CA GLN A 889 -10.44 9.79 18.00
C GLN A 889 -9.41 9.70 19.12
N LEU A 890 -8.62 10.76 19.35
CA LEU A 890 -7.65 10.79 20.43
C LEU A 890 -8.31 10.91 21.81
N HIS A 891 -9.43 11.63 21.95
CA HIS A 891 -10.18 11.70 23.21
C HIS A 891 -10.80 10.35 23.59
N LEU A 892 -11.31 9.58 22.62
CA LEU A 892 -11.76 8.20 22.84
C LEU A 892 -10.64 7.26 23.32
N MET A 893 -9.39 7.48 22.90
CA MET A 893 -8.20 6.76 23.40
C MET A 893 -7.75 7.24 24.78
N LEU A 894 -8.01 8.50 25.14
CA LEU A 894 -7.62 9.09 26.42
C LEU A 894 -8.61 8.80 27.55
N GLY A 895 -9.90 8.72 27.26
CA GLY A 895 -10.92 8.34 28.26
C GLY A 895 -12.39 8.39 27.82
N ASP A 896 -12.75 9.05 26.71
CA ASP A 896 -14.17 9.27 26.32
C ASP A 896 -14.92 7.96 25.99
N SER A 897 -14.21 6.85 25.81
CA SER A 897 -14.80 5.50 25.67
C SER A 897 -15.16 4.82 27.00
N GLY A 898 -14.99 5.53 28.14
CA GLY A 898 -15.16 4.99 29.50
C GLY A 898 -13.89 4.36 30.09
N LYS A 899 -12.85 4.18 29.27
CA LYS A 899 -11.53 3.67 29.65
C LYS A 899 -10.46 4.39 28.84
N SER A 900 -9.30 4.67 29.46
CA SER A 900 -8.11 5.07 28.71
C SER A 900 -7.45 3.85 28.08
N TYR A 901 -6.98 3.97 26.85
CA TYR A 901 -6.08 2.98 26.22
C TYR A 901 -4.60 3.37 26.38
N VAL A 902 -4.30 4.42 27.14
CA VAL A 902 -2.93 4.88 27.43
C VAL A 902 -2.53 4.46 28.85
N VAL A 903 -1.52 3.59 28.96
CA VAL A 903 -1.09 3.00 30.24
C VAL A 903 -0.67 4.09 31.24
N GLY A 904 -1.30 4.06 32.41
CA GLY A 904 -1.02 5.00 33.49
C GLY A 904 -1.54 6.43 33.25
N PHE A 905 -2.45 6.65 32.29
CA PHE A 905 -3.17 7.92 32.11
C PHE A 905 -4.63 7.80 32.57
N GLY A 906 -5.20 8.86 33.15
CA GLY A 906 -6.50 8.81 33.81
C GLY A 906 -6.54 7.86 35.01
N THR A 907 -7.75 7.49 35.45
CA THR A 907 -8.01 6.58 36.58
C THR A 907 -8.26 5.13 36.16
N ASN A 908 -8.82 4.91 34.96
CA ASN A 908 -9.14 3.61 34.38
C ASN A 908 -8.29 3.38 33.12
N TYR A 909 -7.24 2.56 33.22
CA TYR A 909 -6.27 2.28 32.14
C TYR A 909 -5.81 0.81 32.17
N PRO A 910 -5.13 0.29 31.12
CA PRO A 910 -4.72 -1.11 31.04
C PRO A 910 -3.57 -1.41 32.01
N ARG A 911 -3.69 -2.48 32.79
CA ARG A 911 -2.75 -2.86 33.87
C ARG A 911 -2.01 -4.17 33.59
N ARG A 912 -2.43 -4.95 32.60
CA ARG A 912 -1.81 -6.23 32.18
C ARG A 912 -1.42 -6.19 30.70
N VAL A 913 -0.55 -5.25 30.33
CA VAL A 913 -0.05 -5.13 28.95
C VAL A 913 0.96 -6.23 28.61
N HIS A 914 0.91 -6.70 27.36
CA HIS A 914 1.84 -7.68 26.80
C HIS A 914 3.22 -7.04 26.61
N HIS A 915 4.00 -6.98 27.68
CA HIS A 915 5.34 -6.39 27.67
C HIS A 915 6.21 -6.95 28.80
N ARG A 916 7.30 -7.62 28.42
CA ARG A 916 8.19 -8.40 29.28
C ARG A 916 8.77 -7.58 30.44
N SER A 917 9.60 -6.58 30.15
CA SER A 917 10.39 -5.86 31.16
C SER A 917 9.57 -5.12 32.22
N SER A 918 8.36 -4.63 31.90
CA SER A 918 7.47 -3.98 32.89
C SER A 918 6.67 -4.96 33.74
N SER A 919 6.46 -6.19 33.25
CA SER A 919 5.80 -7.25 34.05
C SER A 919 6.68 -7.73 35.20
N CYS A 920 8.01 -7.73 35.00
CA CYS A 920 8.99 -8.28 35.93
C CYS A 920 9.05 -7.53 37.27
N PRO A 921 9.05 -8.24 38.42
CA PRO A 921 9.38 -7.64 39.72
C PRO A 921 10.86 -7.22 39.81
N PRO A 922 11.29 -6.49 40.84
CA PRO A 922 12.69 -6.38 41.20
C PRO A 922 13.26 -7.73 41.68
N LEU A 923 14.59 -7.86 41.73
CA LEU A 923 15.22 -8.97 42.46
C LEU A 923 14.92 -8.86 43.97
N PRO A 924 14.85 -10.00 44.71
CA PRO A 924 15.13 -11.37 44.27
C PRO A 924 13.95 -12.08 43.56
N GLY A 925 12.85 -11.38 43.26
CA GLY A 925 11.70 -11.98 42.57
C GLY A 925 12.06 -12.54 41.19
N ALA A 926 11.54 -13.72 40.85
CA ALA A 926 11.69 -14.29 39.52
C ALA A 926 11.01 -13.43 38.44
N CYS A 927 11.54 -13.42 37.21
CA CYS A 927 10.78 -13.06 36.02
C CYS A 927 10.94 -14.18 34.98
N ASN A 928 9.83 -14.82 34.66
CA ASN A 928 9.73 -15.98 33.77
C ASN A 928 8.27 -16.13 33.30
N TRP A 929 7.91 -17.24 32.65
CA TRP A 929 6.54 -17.51 32.21
C TRP A 929 5.48 -17.52 33.33
N ASN A 930 5.84 -17.68 34.61
CA ASN A 930 4.88 -17.52 35.72
C ASN A 930 4.53 -16.04 35.97
N THR A 931 5.43 -15.11 35.58
CA THR A 931 5.14 -13.67 35.54
C THR A 931 4.20 -13.33 34.39
N TYR A 932 4.38 -13.94 33.22
CA TYR A 932 3.46 -13.80 32.08
C TYR A 932 2.03 -14.24 32.44
N HIS A 933 1.88 -15.45 32.97
CA HIS A 933 0.58 -16.02 33.35
C HIS A 933 -0.06 -15.37 34.60
N SER A 934 0.65 -14.47 35.31
CA SER A 934 0.15 -13.90 36.56
C SER A 934 -1.08 -13.01 36.36
N VAL A 935 -2.17 -13.32 37.06
CA VAL A 935 -3.39 -12.47 37.09
C VAL A 935 -3.20 -11.11 37.78
N ARG A 936 -2.02 -10.83 38.34
CA ARG A 936 -1.66 -9.51 38.89
C ARG A 936 -1.35 -8.51 37.76
N PRO A 937 -1.49 -7.19 38.01
CA PRO A 937 -0.92 -6.14 37.15
C PRO A 937 0.56 -6.38 36.83
N ASN A 938 1.04 -5.79 35.73
CA ASN A 938 2.48 -5.64 35.50
C ASN A 938 3.10 -4.89 36.68
N HIS A 939 4.27 -5.32 37.15
CA HIS A 939 4.88 -4.76 38.36
C HIS A 939 5.19 -3.27 38.23
N TYR A 940 5.66 -2.84 37.04
CA TYR A 940 5.88 -1.44 36.71
C TYR A 940 4.80 -0.92 35.76
N ILE A 941 4.30 0.28 36.08
CA ILE A 941 3.43 1.04 35.18
C ILE A 941 4.28 1.57 34.03
N LEU A 942 4.07 1.01 32.82
CA LEU A 942 4.69 1.41 31.56
C LEU A 942 4.04 2.71 31.04
N TYR A 943 4.27 3.82 31.75
CA TYR A 943 3.60 5.09 31.50
C TYR A 943 3.65 5.53 30.03
N GLY A 944 2.47 5.80 29.47
CA GLY A 944 2.29 6.42 28.16
C GLY A 944 2.21 5.46 26.98
N ALA A 945 2.40 4.17 27.17
CA ALA A 945 2.22 3.17 26.12
C ALA A 945 0.75 3.14 25.68
N LEU A 946 0.49 3.22 24.37
CA LEU A 946 -0.82 3.06 23.77
C LEU A 946 -1.02 1.58 23.46
N VAL A 947 -2.03 0.95 24.07
CA VAL A 947 -2.37 -0.45 23.78
C VAL A 947 -3.09 -0.56 22.43
N GLY A 948 -2.96 -1.72 21.78
CA GLY A 948 -3.60 -2.00 20.49
C GLY A 948 -5.10 -1.62 20.42
N GLY A 949 -5.86 -1.93 21.46
CA GLY A 949 -7.20 -1.36 21.67
C GLY A 949 -8.35 -2.37 21.66
N PRO A 950 -9.61 -1.89 21.57
CA PRO A 950 -10.79 -2.74 21.68
C PRO A 950 -11.05 -3.54 20.40
N ASN A 951 -11.88 -4.58 20.49
CA ASN A 951 -12.50 -5.18 19.30
C ASN A 951 -13.57 -4.25 18.70
N LEU A 952 -14.12 -4.61 17.54
CA LEU A 952 -15.12 -3.80 16.84
C LEU A 952 -16.41 -3.54 17.66
N ARG A 953 -16.71 -4.36 18.69
CA ARG A 953 -17.83 -4.13 19.62
C ARG A 953 -17.49 -3.13 20.75
N GLY A 954 -16.28 -2.56 20.77
CA GLY A 954 -15.80 -1.66 21.81
C GLY A 954 -15.26 -2.38 23.06
N VAL A 955 -15.18 -3.71 23.05
CA VAL A 955 -14.76 -4.50 24.24
C VAL A 955 -13.24 -4.63 24.28
N PHE A 956 -12.66 -4.29 25.43
CA PHE A 956 -11.23 -4.39 25.72
C PHE A 956 -10.97 -5.29 26.95
N LEU A 957 -10.21 -6.37 26.76
CA LEU A 957 -9.85 -7.33 27.80
C LEU A 957 -8.40 -7.10 28.26
N ASP A 958 -8.24 -6.59 29.49
CA ASP A 958 -6.94 -6.27 30.12
C ASP A 958 -6.20 -7.54 30.56
N HIS A 959 -5.70 -8.29 29.56
CA HIS A 959 -5.12 -9.62 29.67
C HIS A 959 -3.75 -9.64 28.97
N ARG A 960 -2.71 -10.12 29.68
CA ARG A 960 -1.32 -10.09 29.19
C ARG A 960 -1.07 -11.02 27.99
N SER A 961 -1.83 -12.10 27.87
CA SER A 961 -1.78 -13.01 26.72
C SER A 961 -2.53 -12.51 25.48
N ASN A 962 -3.43 -11.53 25.64
CA ASN A 962 -4.20 -10.93 24.57
C ASN A 962 -3.37 -9.86 23.84
N HIS A 963 -2.31 -10.28 23.17
CA HIS A 963 -1.40 -9.44 22.41
C HIS A 963 -2.16 -8.54 21.42
N ARG A 964 -3.07 -9.09 20.60
CA ARG A 964 -4.01 -8.35 19.71
C ARG A 964 -4.57 -7.04 20.28
N GLN A 965 -4.93 -7.01 21.57
CA GLN A 965 -5.48 -5.82 22.23
C GLN A 965 -4.50 -5.12 23.18
N SER A 966 -3.72 -5.89 23.94
CA SER A 966 -2.95 -5.46 25.13
C SER A 966 -1.45 -5.29 24.85
N GLU A 967 -1.01 -5.55 23.62
CA GLU A 967 0.33 -5.20 23.12
C GLU A 967 0.52 -3.69 23.00
N VAL A 968 1.79 -3.30 23.05
CA VAL A 968 2.30 -1.93 22.99
C VAL A 968 3.57 -1.95 22.13
N ALA A 969 3.68 -1.05 21.16
CA ALA A 969 4.81 -1.01 20.22
C ALA A 969 5.28 0.40 19.90
N CYS A 970 6.52 0.51 19.40
CA CYS A 970 7.14 1.78 19.02
C CYS A 970 6.30 2.56 17.99
N ASP A 971 5.70 1.87 17.01
CA ASP A 971 4.87 2.51 15.98
C ASP A 971 3.48 2.89 16.50
N TYR A 972 2.91 2.14 17.46
CA TYR A 972 1.60 2.41 18.08
C TYR A 972 1.60 3.81 18.69
N ASN A 973 2.68 4.16 19.40
CA ASN A 973 2.86 5.48 20.01
C ASN A 973 3.28 6.59 19.01
N ALA A 974 3.73 6.27 17.80
CA ALA A 974 4.47 7.22 16.96
C ALA A 974 3.55 8.26 16.30
N GLY A 975 2.47 7.82 15.64
CA GLY A 975 1.42 8.70 15.16
C GLY A 975 0.65 9.34 16.31
N PHE A 976 0.36 8.58 17.36
CA PHE A 976 -0.34 9.06 18.56
C PHE A 976 0.33 10.29 19.19
N GLN A 977 1.62 10.21 19.51
CA GLN A 977 2.33 11.33 20.16
C GLN A 977 2.38 12.57 19.26
N SER A 978 2.63 12.37 17.97
CA SER A 978 2.66 13.46 16.98
C SER A 978 1.28 14.09 16.77
N ALA A 979 0.21 13.30 16.81
CA ALA A 979 -1.16 13.79 16.71
C ALA A 979 -1.60 14.56 17.98
N ILE A 980 -1.24 14.10 19.19
CA ILE A 980 -1.47 14.85 20.44
C ILE A 980 -0.73 16.21 20.41
N ALA A 981 0.49 16.25 19.87
CA ALA A 981 1.22 17.51 19.67
C ALA A 981 0.53 18.42 18.64
N GLY A 982 -0.11 17.85 17.61
CA GLY A 982 -0.94 18.57 16.65
C GLY A 982 -2.23 19.14 17.27
N LEU A 983 -2.95 18.37 18.10
CA LEU A 983 -4.10 18.91 18.85
C LEU A 983 -3.68 20.09 19.75
N LYS A 984 -2.58 19.92 20.50
CA LYS A 984 -2.04 20.99 21.33
C LYS A 984 -1.63 22.21 20.50
N HIS A 985 -1.10 22.01 19.29
CA HIS A 985 -0.77 23.11 18.38
C HIS A 985 -1.99 23.96 18.00
N TYR A 986 -3.13 23.34 17.66
CA TYR A 986 -4.36 24.08 17.35
C TYR A 986 -4.97 24.76 18.57
N VAL A 987 -4.98 24.12 19.75
CA VAL A 987 -5.42 24.78 20.99
C VAL A 987 -4.55 26.02 21.30
N MET A 988 -3.24 25.94 21.05
CA MET A 988 -2.33 27.10 21.18
C MET A 988 -2.60 28.20 20.15
N GLN A 989 -3.01 27.89 18.91
CA GLN A 989 -3.41 28.91 17.93
C GLN A 989 -4.64 29.69 18.43
N ASN A 990 -5.63 28.99 18.98
CA ASN A 990 -6.86 29.60 19.50
C ASN A 990 -6.57 30.53 20.70
N ARG A 991 -5.59 30.20 21.57
CA ARG A 991 -5.13 31.12 22.63
C ARG A 991 -4.71 32.49 22.07
N THR A 992 -4.09 32.52 20.89
CA THR A 992 -3.58 33.74 20.25
C THR A 992 -4.58 34.45 19.33
N GLN A 993 -5.84 33.99 19.29
CA GLN A 993 -6.95 34.62 18.55
C GLN A 993 -8.04 35.16 19.47
N THR A 994 -7.89 35.01 20.79
CA THR A 994 -8.73 35.69 21.79
C THR A 994 -7.96 36.94 22.25
N PRO A 995 -8.55 38.16 22.17
CA PRO A 995 -7.90 39.38 22.65
C PRO A 995 -7.81 39.44 24.17
#